data_AF-A0A2W4IMZ0-F1
#
_entry.id   AF-A0A2W4IMZ0-F1
#
_cell.length_a   1.000
_cell.length_b   1.000
_cell.length_c   1.000
_cell.angle_alpha   90.00
_cell.angle_beta   90.00
_cell.angle_gamma   90.00
#
_symmetry.space_group_name_H-M   'P 1'
#
loop_
_entity.id
_entity.type
_entity.pdbx_description
1 polymer ?
#
loop_
_entity_poly.entity_id
_entity_poly.type
_entity_poly.pdbx_seq_one_letter_code
_entity_poly.pdbx_strand_id
1 'polypeptide(L)'
;MTKNPFSTFTNLYPVQKTLRRELKALNADFQPDASLTALWAAEIPSQDQQREADYQAIKPLLDELHHQFISESLQELPEQNWSDFVSFYQDYQQNKKRKADLDEKTIKTLDEDFKTRTGAFRKAIGEAFAATAEQRKANPAYCNEKGKAFLSQKSYKILTEQGILSVLEQKYSDQSEKLDLIRRFGNFFTYFTGFNQNRENYYSTEEKSTAVAYRTINQNLLTFANNCELFEALQVLDLSAQEQKIFTPDSYSDYLVQEGIQHYNEQIASIKSKINLYIQQHKTKLPQPKELYKQIGAPVIKQIPFDLINNDEEFLAVMEQFIEQTNAKLPLMEQLFTQLSSGMLDLNQLFFSKSALNQLSNRYFANRHLLLEKGVELKLFKYQKNAEESYKLPAYVSLAQLKVLLEALPATWIQEGQTIGLFKTQRAQEGISNWETLMQALQSDFSSFCHGTQERTDEEGKTHALLSYNAALSKRKALSKFEKNNQEQKNLIKAMGDSALGALRMLKRLRIDTDKLGFVPEGEFYHRYDEILEEYPLPKRYDMIRAYLTQKPYSQKKLKLNFQSSTLLAGWDKNKETQNLSVLLKRGELRYLAIMKKDQNKFFENAQLYQNPSGGREKMDYKLLPGANKMLPKCLMPGKDKKKYGASDEILELYQKGSFKKSEKSFNLLDLHRLIDFYKSALPKYEDWQVFDFQFQPTEAYQDISQFYREVEQQGYLLNWRGVNEEILKKGIENGSIFFFQISSKDFSGNSSTPDLQTLYRKQIFAPHSQVKLNGEAEIFLRKASFAKEKKTLKHDHFEVIKHRRYTEDKLLFHVPITLGFGNAQIAGNQFSKFNQKLNQELLIPHFDDLHVIGVDRGEKHLAFYSIVHAKTGKLVKQGTLNLINGVDYEQKLKEKADSRLQARQNRDTIEKIADLKEGYISQIVKKLTDLMLEYNAVIVFEDLNGGFKRGRQKIEHSVYQKLELALAKKLSCLIRKETPMGEPGSVAQPYQLAPAITTFGDIKGKQRGTIFYTRANYTSTTDPLTGWRKQHYFKKASAEEMKKQFLSTFKALHRDGTAYVFDDGTWQLYSNVERWRGKRNDHWQRIPTKYDPTAELESLFAKYQIKKTDPLLAQLKDRDLPQAFWLSLFRILDLIMQIRNTDEQGRDIILSPVGKEGERFDSRQRYDQLPHNEQGVVIEESCLPYPTSGDANGAYNIARKGVMMLQRIKESPEKPDLLIRDAEWDSWII
;
A
#
# COMPACT_ATOMS: atom_id res chain seq x y z
N MET A 1 -5.22 -43.87 4.89
CA MET A 1 -4.98 -42.45 4.56
C MET A 1 -3.49 -42.26 4.38
N THR A 2 -3.02 -41.97 3.17
CA THR A 2 -1.64 -41.55 2.93
C THR A 2 -1.36 -40.29 3.77
N LYS A 3 -0.21 -40.24 4.46
CA LYS A 3 0.19 -39.04 5.22
C LYS A 3 0.18 -37.84 4.28
N ASN A 4 -0.40 -36.72 4.72
CA ASN A 4 -0.40 -35.47 3.94
C ASN A 4 1.07 -35.12 3.58
N PRO A 5 1.40 -34.87 2.29
CA PRO A 5 2.78 -34.61 1.86
C PRO A 5 3.40 -33.38 2.54
N PHE A 6 2.58 -32.43 3.00
CA PHE A 6 3.03 -31.26 3.74
C PHE A 6 3.50 -31.55 5.18
N SER A 7 3.26 -32.76 5.71
CA SER A 7 3.55 -33.13 7.11
C SER A 7 5.02 -32.98 7.50
N THR A 8 5.94 -33.10 6.54
CA THR A 8 7.39 -32.96 6.74
C THR A 8 7.85 -31.50 6.80
N PHE A 9 7.02 -30.55 6.35
CA PHE A 9 7.34 -29.12 6.29
C PHE A 9 6.86 -28.38 7.54
N THR A 10 7.40 -28.74 8.69
CA THR A 10 7.17 -28.07 9.98
C THR A 10 8.49 -27.76 10.66
N ASN A 11 8.53 -26.72 11.52
CA ASN A 11 9.71 -26.35 12.31
C ASN A 11 11.04 -26.27 11.51
N LEU A 12 10.98 -25.67 10.32
CA LEU A 12 12.10 -25.38 9.44
C LEU A 12 12.84 -24.10 9.85
N TYR A 13 12.13 -23.10 10.36
CA TYR A 13 12.68 -21.83 10.81
C TYR A 13 11.80 -21.16 11.88
N PRO A 14 12.38 -20.35 12.80
CA PRO A 14 11.62 -19.71 13.86
C PRO A 14 10.73 -18.57 13.34
N VAL A 15 9.55 -18.40 13.96
CA VAL A 15 8.58 -17.37 13.59
C VAL A 15 8.19 -16.53 14.81
N GLN A 16 8.44 -15.22 14.73
CA GLN A 16 8.03 -14.30 15.78
C GLN A 16 6.56 -13.84 15.62
N LYS A 17 5.84 -13.75 16.74
CA LYS A 17 4.47 -13.20 16.81
C LYS A 17 4.33 -12.33 18.06
N THR A 18 3.36 -11.41 18.06
CA THR A 18 3.03 -10.58 19.23
C THR A 18 1.60 -10.87 19.68
N LEU A 19 1.45 -11.30 20.93
CA LEU A 19 0.15 -11.48 21.57
C LEU A 19 -0.33 -10.13 22.11
N ARG A 20 -1.62 -9.85 21.99
CA ARG A 20 -2.23 -8.59 22.44
C ARG A 20 -3.41 -8.90 23.33
N ARG A 21 -3.33 -8.53 24.61
CA ARG A 21 -4.35 -8.77 25.63
C ARG A 21 -4.66 -7.50 26.42
N GLU A 22 -5.84 -7.45 27.03
CA GLU A 22 -6.15 -6.44 28.03
C GLU A 22 -5.56 -6.86 29.38
N LEU A 23 -5.02 -5.89 30.13
CA LEU A 23 -4.67 -6.05 31.54
C LEU A 23 -5.81 -5.51 32.40
N LYS A 24 -6.31 -6.32 33.32
CA LYS A 24 -7.24 -5.88 34.36
C LYS A 24 -6.44 -5.58 35.61
N ALA A 25 -6.37 -4.31 36.02
CA ALA A 25 -5.75 -3.95 37.29
C ALA A 25 -6.52 -4.60 38.45
N LEU A 26 -5.79 -5.05 39.47
CA LEU A 26 -6.35 -5.72 40.64
C LEU A 26 -6.02 -4.92 41.90
N ASN A 27 -7.00 -4.83 42.81
CA ASN A 27 -6.77 -4.34 44.17
C ASN A 27 -6.17 -5.45 45.07
N ALA A 28 -5.95 -5.14 46.35
CA ALA A 28 -5.36 -6.10 47.30
C ALA A 28 -6.26 -7.32 47.59
N ASP A 29 -7.57 -7.19 47.44
CA ASP A 29 -8.51 -8.33 47.47
C ASP A 29 -8.53 -9.13 46.15
N PHE A 30 -7.62 -8.82 45.23
CA PHE A 30 -7.52 -9.37 43.89
C PHE A 30 -8.79 -9.19 43.04
N GLN A 31 -9.59 -8.16 43.33
CA GLN A 31 -10.76 -7.77 42.56
C GLN A 31 -10.38 -6.75 41.48
N PRO A 32 -11.08 -6.73 40.32
CA PRO A 32 -10.80 -5.77 39.26
C PRO A 32 -11.02 -4.31 39.70
N ASP A 33 -9.99 -3.48 39.55
CA ASP A 33 -10.05 -2.02 39.71
C ASP A 33 -10.17 -1.36 38.33
N ALA A 34 -11.42 -1.14 37.89
CA ALA A 34 -11.69 -0.51 36.59
C ALA A 34 -11.31 0.98 36.55
N SER A 35 -11.23 1.64 37.70
CA SER A 35 -10.87 3.06 37.82
C SER A 35 -9.36 3.30 37.76
N LEU A 36 -8.56 2.23 37.81
CA LEU A 36 -7.09 2.29 37.81
C LEU A 36 -6.54 3.18 38.94
N THR A 37 -7.18 3.12 40.10
CA THR A 37 -7.01 4.03 41.24
C THR A 37 -5.55 4.11 41.67
N ALA A 38 -4.88 2.97 41.83
CA ALA A 38 -3.47 2.91 42.23
C ALA A 38 -2.53 3.54 41.19
N LEU A 39 -2.82 3.41 39.89
CA LEU A 39 -1.98 3.99 38.84
C LEU A 39 -2.09 5.51 38.79
N TRP A 40 -3.31 6.03 38.96
CA TRP A 40 -3.57 7.47 38.99
C TRP A 40 -3.02 8.13 40.26
N ALA A 41 -3.17 7.48 41.42
CA ALA A 41 -2.58 7.95 42.67
C ALA A 41 -1.04 8.00 42.61
N ALA A 42 -0.41 7.10 41.85
CA ALA A 42 1.02 7.11 41.59
C ALA A 42 1.45 8.00 40.40
N GLU A 43 0.53 8.76 39.80
CA GLU A 43 0.73 9.68 38.68
C GLU A 43 1.36 9.06 37.41
N ILE A 44 1.35 7.73 37.28
CA ILE A 44 2.03 7.02 36.18
C ILE A 44 1.53 7.49 34.81
N PRO A 45 0.21 7.55 34.53
CA PRO A 45 -0.28 8.00 33.24
C PRO A 45 0.08 9.46 32.90
N SER A 46 0.08 10.35 33.90
CA SER A 46 0.38 11.77 33.71
C SER A 46 1.86 11.97 33.35
N GLN A 47 2.76 11.30 34.07
CA GLN A 47 4.19 11.35 33.83
C GLN A 47 4.56 10.76 32.46
N ASP A 48 3.96 9.62 32.09
CA ASP A 48 4.19 9.01 30.77
C ASP A 48 3.59 9.86 29.63
N GLN A 49 2.47 10.56 29.86
CA GLN A 49 1.91 11.50 28.89
C GLN A 49 2.87 12.66 28.62
N GLN A 50 3.46 13.24 29.67
CA GLN A 50 4.51 14.24 29.53
C GLN A 50 5.74 13.68 28.82
N ARG A 51 6.15 12.43 29.14
CA ARG A 51 7.28 11.77 28.48
C ARG A 51 7.07 11.58 26.99
N GLU A 52 5.88 11.18 26.57
CA GLU A 52 5.55 11.07 25.16
C GLU A 52 5.58 12.43 24.46
N ALA A 53 5.08 13.50 25.10
CA ALA A 53 5.15 14.86 24.57
C ALA A 53 6.62 15.31 24.40
N ASP A 54 7.44 15.12 25.43
CA ASP A 54 8.88 15.41 25.41
C ASP A 54 9.59 14.62 24.31
N TYR A 55 9.24 13.33 24.15
CA TYR A 55 9.81 12.46 23.14
C TYR A 55 9.47 12.95 21.72
N GLN A 56 8.24 13.40 21.46
CA GLN A 56 7.89 13.98 20.17
C GLN A 56 8.58 15.34 19.93
N ALA A 57 8.84 16.13 20.97
CA ALA A 57 9.50 17.42 20.86
C ALA A 57 11.01 17.32 20.58
N ILE A 58 11.71 16.32 21.16
CA ILE A 58 13.16 16.15 20.99
C ILE A 58 13.55 15.44 19.68
N LYS A 59 12.67 14.60 19.12
CA LYS A 59 12.93 13.86 17.86
C LYS A 59 13.31 14.76 16.69
N PRO A 60 12.64 15.89 16.41
CA PRO A 60 13.07 16.83 15.39
C PRO A 60 14.50 17.32 15.57
N LEU A 61 14.96 17.56 16.81
CA LEU A 61 16.33 18.02 17.09
C LEU A 61 17.36 16.93 16.75
N LEU A 62 17.07 15.68 17.09
CA LEU A 62 17.90 14.53 16.71
C LEU A 62 17.89 14.29 15.19
N ASP A 63 16.72 14.39 14.56
CA ASP A 63 16.56 14.24 13.11
C ASP A 63 17.31 15.33 12.34
N GLU A 64 17.38 16.55 12.87
CA GLU A 64 18.18 17.64 12.32
C GLU A 64 19.67 17.27 12.30
N LEU A 65 20.21 16.72 13.41
CA LEU A 65 21.61 16.27 13.46
C LEU A 65 21.89 15.14 12.47
N HIS A 66 20.96 14.19 12.31
CA HIS A 66 21.05 13.13 11.30
C HIS A 66 21.06 13.70 9.88
N HIS A 67 20.17 14.66 9.59
CA HIS A 67 20.10 15.30 8.28
C HIS A 67 21.38 16.07 7.96
N GLN A 68 21.88 16.88 8.89
CA GLN A 68 23.13 17.63 8.74
C GLN A 68 24.30 16.67 8.47
N PHE A 69 24.40 15.58 9.24
CA PHE A 69 25.47 14.59 9.06
C PHE A 69 25.42 13.95 7.68
N ILE A 70 24.23 13.59 7.21
CA ILE A 70 24.06 13.01 5.87
C ILE A 70 24.44 14.01 4.79
N SER A 71 24.00 15.27 4.91
CA SER A 71 24.30 16.31 3.93
C SER A 71 25.81 16.58 3.85
N GLU A 72 26.47 16.78 4.99
CA GLU A 72 27.92 16.96 5.09
C GLU A 72 28.67 15.79 4.45
N SER A 73 28.34 14.55 4.82
CA SER A 73 29.01 13.37 4.26
C SER A 73 28.81 13.20 2.75
N LEU A 74 27.68 13.61 2.20
CA LEU A 74 27.46 13.55 0.75
C LEU A 74 28.13 14.69 0.00
N GLN A 75 28.27 15.87 0.61
CA GLN A 75 29.00 17.01 0.05
C GLN A 75 30.51 16.76 0.01
N GLU A 76 31.04 16.03 1.00
CA GLU A 76 32.46 15.64 1.05
C GLU A 76 32.76 14.34 0.32
N LEU A 77 31.80 13.77 -0.41
CA LEU A 77 32.02 12.56 -1.19
C LEU A 77 33.11 12.85 -2.24
N PRO A 78 34.19 12.04 -2.30
CA PRO A 78 35.22 12.21 -3.31
C PRO A 78 34.62 12.17 -4.72
N GLU A 79 35.23 12.91 -5.65
CA GLU A 79 34.79 12.95 -7.04
C GLU A 79 34.68 11.54 -7.61
N GLN A 80 33.53 11.26 -8.22
CA GLN A 80 33.24 9.98 -8.87
C GLN A 80 33.12 10.21 -10.38
N ASN A 81 33.54 9.23 -11.17
CA ASN A 81 33.38 9.30 -12.62
C ASN A 81 31.93 8.94 -13.02
N TRP A 82 31.03 9.93 -12.90
CA TRP A 82 29.63 9.76 -13.24
C TRP A 82 29.43 9.56 -14.74
N SER A 83 30.20 10.25 -15.58
CA SER A 83 30.19 10.08 -17.04
C SER A 83 30.44 8.62 -17.49
N ASP A 84 31.47 7.97 -16.95
CA ASP A 84 31.75 6.55 -17.22
C ASP A 84 30.57 5.66 -16.79
N PHE A 85 30.04 5.88 -15.59
CA PHE A 85 28.93 5.08 -15.10
C PHE A 85 27.64 5.29 -15.90
N VAL A 86 27.30 6.54 -16.26
CA VAL A 86 26.12 6.84 -17.07
C VAL A 86 26.24 6.13 -18.40
N SER A 87 27.38 6.26 -19.08
CA SER A 87 27.64 5.58 -20.37
C SER A 87 27.48 4.05 -20.22
N PHE A 88 28.16 3.45 -19.24
CA PHE A 88 28.01 2.02 -18.92
C PHE A 88 26.56 1.62 -18.65
N TYR A 89 25.81 2.41 -17.89
CA TYR A 89 24.44 2.08 -17.51
C TYR A 89 23.48 2.16 -18.69
N GLN A 90 23.68 3.11 -19.60
CA GLN A 90 22.92 3.23 -20.84
C GLN A 90 23.15 2.00 -21.73
N ASP A 91 24.41 1.61 -21.91
CA ASP A 91 24.78 0.37 -22.62
C ASP A 91 24.19 -0.87 -21.95
N TYR A 92 24.28 -0.96 -20.63
CA TYR A 92 23.67 -2.02 -19.83
C TYR A 92 22.15 -2.10 -20.08
N GLN A 93 21.43 -0.97 -20.11
CA GLN A 93 19.99 -0.93 -20.40
C GLN A 93 19.67 -1.40 -21.82
N GLN A 94 20.45 -0.97 -22.81
CA GLN A 94 20.27 -1.42 -24.20
C GLN A 94 20.48 -2.93 -24.34
N ASN A 95 21.53 -3.47 -23.73
CA ASN A 95 21.80 -4.90 -23.69
C ASN A 95 20.68 -5.67 -22.97
N LYS A 96 20.16 -5.15 -21.85
CA LYS A 96 19.01 -5.75 -21.15
C LYS A 96 17.72 -5.75 -21.98
N LYS A 97 17.50 -4.75 -22.84
CA LYS A 97 16.38 -4.73 -23.80
C LYS A 97 16.54 -5.80 -24.88
N ARG A 98 17.78 -6.07 -25.32
CA ARG A 98 18.14 -7.10 -26.32
C ARG A 98 18.57 -8.44 -25.70
N LYS A 99 18.17 -8.72 -24.46
CA LYS A 99 18.59 -9.93 -23.73
C LYS A 99 18.23 -11.26 -24.41
N ALA A 100 17.33 -11.25 -25.39
CA ALA A 100 16.99 -12.44 -26.17
C ALA A 100 18.10 -12.81 -27.16
N ASP A 101 18.94 -11.84 -27.52
CA ASP A 101 20.00 -11.93 -28.52
C ASP A 101 21.39 -12.16 -27.87
N LEU A 102 21.44 -12.24 -26.53
CA LEU A 102 22.66 -12.39 -25.74
C LEU A 102 22.66 -13.72 -25.00
N ASP A 103 23.82 -14.37 -24.90
CA ASP A 103 23.98 -15.58 -24.13
C ASP A 103 23.91 -15.32 -22.61
N GLU A 104 23.59 -16.36 -21.84
CA GLU A 104 23.38 -16.26 -20.39
C GLU A 104 24.65 -15.83 -19.63
N LYS A 105 25.85 -16.17 -20.13
CA LYS A 105 27.12 -15.81 -19.48
C LYS A 105 27.36 -14.31 -19.62
N THR A 106 27.17 -13.74 -20.81
CA THR A 106 27.29 -12.30 -21.05
C THR A 106 26.32 -11.51 -20.17
N ILE A 107 25.07 -11.97 -20.05
CA ILE A 107 24.06 -11.32 -19.20
C ILE A 107 24.47 -11.35 -17.71
N LYS A 108 25.03 -12.47 -17.23
CA LYS A 108 25.53 -12.61 -15.86
C LYS A 108 26.71 -11.68 -15.60
N THR A 109 27.68 -11.62 -16.51
CA THR A 109 28.83 -10.72 -16.39
C THR A 109 28.40 -9.26 -16.33
N LEU A 110 27.44 -8.84 -17.17
CA LEU A 110 26.85 -7.50 -17.12
C LEU A 110 26.14 -7.21 -15.78
N ASP A 111 25.39 -8.17 -15.25
CA ASP A 111 24.73 -8.04 -13.93
C ASP A 111 25.75 -7.95 -12.79
N GLU A 112 26.85 -8.69 -12.87
CA GLU A 112 27.93 -8.68 -11.90
C GLU A 112 28.70 -7.36 -11.94
N ASP A 113 29.01 -6.82 -13.13
CA ASP A 113 29.67 -5.52 -13.27
C ASP A 113 28.77 -4.38 -12.75
N PHE A 114 27.48 -4.40 -13.09
CA PHE A 114 26.50 -3.44 -12.56
C PHE A 114 26.44 -3.48 -11.02
N LYS A 115 26.40 -4.68 -10.42
CA LYS A 115 26.43 -4.84 -8.96
C LYS A 115 27.74 -4.36 -8.35
N THR A 116 28.86 -4.63 -9.00
CA THR A 116 30.20 -4.26 -8.54
C THR A 116 30.35 -2.74 -8.52
N ARG A 117 30.05 -2.07 -9.64
CA ARG A 117 30.13 -0.59 -9.77
C ARG A 117 29.22 0.12 -8.78
N THR A 118 27.94 -0.27 -8.72
CA THR A 118 27.02 0.34 -7.75
C THR A 118 27.40 0.03 -6.30
N GLY A 119 27.96 -1.16 -6.03
CA GLY A 119 28.49 -1.53 -4.72
C GLY A 119 29.66 -0.67 -4.28
N ALA A 120 30.58 -0.35 -5.20
CA ALA A 120 31.71 0.55 -4.95
C ALA A 120 31.24 1.96 -4.55
N PHE A 121 30.30 2.56 -5.29
CA PHE A 121 29.76 3.87 -4.93
C PHE A 121 29.04 3.88 -3.57
N ARG A 122 28.28 2.82 -3.25
CA ARG A 122 27.65 2.70 -1.93
C ARG A 122 28.68 2.58 -0.81
N LYS A 123 29.80 1.90 -1.06
CA LYS A 123 30.90 1.77 -0.11
C LYS A 123 31.57 3.13 0.12
N ALA A 124 31.82 3.90 -0.94
CA ALA A 124 32.40 5.25 -0.85
C ALA A 124 31.54 6.19 0.04
N ILE A 125 30.21 6.13 -0.09
CA ILE A 125 29.30 6.87 0.81
C ILE A 125 29.45 6.40 2.28
N GLY A 126 29.64 5.10 2.50
CA GLY A 126 29.91 4.55 3.84
C GLY A 126 31.24 5.04 4.44
N GLU A 127 32.27 5.18 3.61
CA GLU A 127 33.58 5.75 3.97
C GLU A 127 33.46 7.24 4.27
N ALA A 128 32.65 7.99 3.51
CA ALA A 128 32.36 9.40 3.78
C ALA A 128 31.68 9.60 5.14
N PHE A 129 30.71 8.74 5.52
CA PHE A 129 30.16 8.77 6.88
C PHE A 129 31.23 8.57 7.97
N ALA A 130 32.23 7.73 7.72
CA ALA A 130 33.32 7.54 8.67
C ALA A 130 34.19 8.80 8.78
N ALA A 131 34.53 9.43 7.65
CA ALA A 131 35.33 10.65 7.61
C ALA A 131 34.64 11.82 8.33
N THR A 132 33.37 12.10 8.01
CA THR A 132 32.58 13.17 8.66
C THR A 132 32.47 12.96 10.17
N ALA A 133 32.39 11.69 10.64
CA ALA A 133 32.37 11.40 12.06
C ALA A 133 33.67 11.78 12.78
N GLU A 134 34.83 11.55 12.15
CA GLU A 134 36.12 11.97 12.72
C GLU A 134 36.27 13.49 12.72
N GLN A 135 35.87 14.17 11.65
CA GLN A 135 35.86 15.64 11.59
C GLN A 135 34.97 16.26 12.67
N ARG A 136 33.75 15.73 12.87
CA ARG A 136 32.85 16.21 13.93
C ARG A 136 33.47 16.04 15.32
N LYS A 137 34.13 14.92 15.60
CA LYS A 137 34.82 14.72 16.88
C LYS A 137 35.97 15.69 17.12
N ALA A 138 36.60 16.20 16.06
CA ALA A 138 37.64 17.21 16.15
C ALA A 138 37.09 18.65 16.26
N ASN A 139 35.81 18.86 15.96
CA ASN A 139 35.20 20.18 15.97
C ASN A 139 34.92 20.65 17.43
N PRO A 140 35.29 21.88 17.81
CA PRO A 140 35.01 22.44 19.14
C PRO A 140 33.54 22.37 19.58
N ALA A 141 32.59 22.40 18.63
CA ALA A 141 31.15 22.26 18.89
C ALA A 141 30.71 20.85 19.33
N TYR A 142 31.65 19.90 19.39
CA TYR A 142 31.43 18.51 19.82
C TYR A 142 32.40 18.11 20.95
N CYS A 143 33.12 19.07 21.52
CA CYS A 143 34.08 18.87 22.59
C CYS A 143 33.65 19.64 23.83
N ASN A 144 33.99 19.09 25.00
CA ASN A 144 33.84 19.83 26.24
C ASN A 144 34.91 20.94 26.36
N GLU A 145 34.81 21.76 27.41
CA GLU A 145 35.75 22.86 27.72
C GLU A 145 37.22 22.42 27.84
N LYS A 146 37.48 21.12 28.05
CA LYS A 146 38.83 20.53 28.14
C LYS A 146 39.30 19.91 26.82
N GLY A 147 38.60 20.14 25.70
CA GLY A 147 38.93 19.62 24.38
C GLY A 147 38.65 18.13 24.18
N LYS A 148 37.93 17.47 25.11
CA LYS A 148 37.56 16.05 24.97
C LYS A 148 36.21 15.94 24.27
N ALA A 149 36.16 15.16 23.18
CA ALA A 149 34.94 14.90 22.43
C ALA A 149 33.83 14.28 23.31
N PHE A 150 32.59 14.75 23.12
CA PHE A 150 31.40 14.12 23.72
C PHE A 150 31.09 12.74 23.12
N LEU A 151 31.57 12.52 21.89
CA LEU A 151 31.29 11.34 21.08
C LEU A 151 32.53 10.46 20.97
N SER A 152 32.34 9.14 21.00
CA SER A 152 33.40 8.14 21.04
C SER A 152 33.29 7.09 19.93
N GLN A 153 32.10 6.92 19.37
CA GLN A 153 31.86 5.91 18.33
C GLN A 153 32.49 6.31 16.98
N LYS A 154 32.40 5.40 16.00
CA LYS A 154 32.87 5.61 14.63
C LYS A 154 31.68 5.73 13.67
N SER A 155 31.87 6.46 12.57
CA SER A 155 30.85 6.64 11.53
C SER A 155 29.51 7.14 12.15
N TYR A 156 28.39 6.76 11.56
CA TYR A 156 27.05 7.18 11.99
C TYR A 156 26.70 6.84 13.45
N LYS A 157 27.41 5.91 14.09
CA LYS A 157 27.12 5.48 15.47
C LYS A 157 27.30 6.60 16.50
N ILE A 158 28.07 7.64 16.16
CA ILE A 158 28.21 8.85 16.98
C ILE A 158 26.85 9.54 17.23
N LEU A 159 25.88 9.36 16.34
CA LEU A 159 24.55 9.94 16.46
C LEU A 159 23.59 9.10 17.32
N THR A 160 24.00 7.89 17.69
CA THR A 160 23.16 6.92 18.41
C THR A 160 23.67 6.60 19.82
N GLU A 161 24.77 7.25 20.24
CA GLU A 161 25.31 7.13 21.59
C GLU A 161 24.80 8.24 22.51
N GLN A 162 24.84 8.00 23.82
CA GLN A 162 24.28 8.92 24.83
C GLN A 162 24.93 10.31 24.80
N GLY A 163 26.20 10.41 24.40
CA GLY A 163 26.93 11.68 24.28
C GLY A 163 26.30 12.68 23.29
N ILE A 164 25.40 12.24 22.41
CA ILE A 164 24.66 13.13 21.51
C ILE A 164 23.78 14.15 22.25
N LEU A 165 23.34 13.82 23.47
CA LEU A 165 22.58 14.76 24.30
C LEU A 165 23.46 15.95 24.71
N SER A 166 24.73 15.73 25.03
CA SER A 166 25.68 16.81 25.34
C SER A 166 25.96 17.71 24.14
N VAL A 167 25.99 17.14 22.93
CA VAL A 167 26.09 17.93 21.69
C VAL A 167 24.86 18.81 21.50
N LEU A 168 23.66 18.28 21.77
CA LEU A 168 22.43 19.09 21.72
C LEU A 168 22.43 20.18 22.79
N GLU A 169 22.90 19.90 24.01
CA GLU A 169 23.02 20.90 25.07
C GLU A 169 23.96 22.05 24.65
N GLN A 170 25.11 21.74 24.06
CA GLN A 170 26.02 22.77 23.54
C GLN A 170 25.40 23.55 22.39
N LYS A 171 24.74 22.88 21.43
CA LYS A 171 24.13 23.53 20.24
C LYS A 171 22.98 24.48 20.60
N TYR A 172 22.25 24.18 21.68
CA TYR A 172 21.10 24.98 22.12
C TYR A 172 21.33 25.64 23.49
N SER A 173 22.59 25.99 23.82
CA SER A 173 22.97 26.62 25.09
C SER A 173 22.15 27.85 25.44
N ASP A 174 21.72 28.60 24.42
CA ASP A 174 21.03 29.88 24.58
C ASP A 174 19.49 29.72 24.57
N GLN A 175 18.98 28.49 24.50
CA GLN A 175 17.54 28.19 24.39
C GLN A 175 17.08 27.35 25.58
N SER A 176 16.75 28.01 26.70
CA SER A 176 16.41 27.35 27.99
C SER A 176 15.37 26.24 27.85
N GLU A 177 14.30 26.47 27.09
CA GLU A 177 13.23 25.46 26.91
C GLU A 177 13.74 24.16 26.27
N LYS A 178 14.65 24.26 25.30
CA LYS A 178 15.27 23.09 24.65
C LYS A 178 16.26 22.40 25.59
N LEU A 179 17.03 23.15 26.38
CA LEU A 179 17.92 22.57 27.38
C LEU A 179 17.15 21.74 28.41
N ASP A 180 16.06 22.28 28.94
CA ASP A 180 15.22 21.58 29.92
C ASP A 180 14.58 20.32 29.31
N LEU A 181 14.20 20.37 28.04
CA LEU A 181 13.76 19.21 27.28
C LEU A 181 14.87 18.13 27.14
N ILE A 182 16.08 18.53 26.77
CA ILE A 182 17.20 17.61 26.54
C ILE A 182 17.61 16.93 27.87
N ARG A 183 17.78 17.72 28.94
CA ARG A 183 18.19 17.24 30.26
C ARG A 183 17.23 16.20 30.85
N ARG A 184 15.93 16.33 30.55
CA ARG A 184 14.90 15.34 30.95
C ARG A 184 15.14 13.93 30.41
N PHE A 185 15.99 13.76 29.38
CA PHE A 185 16.37 12.46 28.83
C PHE A 185 17.73 11.93 29.27
N GLY A 186 18.49 12.65 30.11
CA GLY A 186 19.84 12.25 30.54
C GLY A 186 19.93 10.83 31.09
N ASN A 187 18.97 10.45 31.97
CA ASN A 187 18.85 9.09 32.54
C ASN A 187 17.83 8.20 31.81
N PHE A 188 17.34 8.63 30.65
CA PHE A 188 16.28 7.96 29.90
C PHE A 188 16.68 7.71 28.43
N PHE A 189 17.97 7.84 28.10
CA PHE A 189 18.45 7.72 26.72
C PHE A 189 18.13 6.37 26.07
N THR A 190 18.07 5.27 26.83
CA THR A 190 17.69 3.95 26.31
C THR A 190 16.26 3.91 25.74
N TYR A 191 15.40 4.88 26.07
CA TYR A 191 14.09 5.07 25.43
C TYR A 191 14.19 5.34 23.93
N PHE A 192 15.32 5.86 23.45
CA PHE A 192 15.60 6.07 22.03
C PHE A 192 16.08 4.81 21.30
N THR A 193 16.20 3.64 21.94
CA THR A 193 16.73 2.43 21.26
C THR A 193 16.01 2.11 19.95
N GLY A 194 14.67 2.12 19.95
CA GLY A 194 13.89 1.92 18.73
C GLY A 194 14.02 3.06 17.70
N PHE A 195 14.21 4.30 18.16
CA PHE A 195 14.49 5.44 17.28
C PHE A 195 15.86 5.28 16.62
N ASN A 196 16.90 5.01 17.41
CA ASN A 196 18.28 4.80 16.96
C ASN A 196 18.33 3.67 15.95
N GLN A 197 17.78 2.48 16.26
CA GLN A 197 17.76 1.34 15.34
C GLN A 197 17.07 1.67 14.01
N ASN A 198 16.00 2.46 14.03
CA ASN A 198 15.36 2.94 12.80
C ASN A 198 16.28 3.88 12.00
N ARG A 199 17.08 4.73 12.66
CA ARG A 199 18.04 5.64 12.03
C ARG A 199 19.30 4.92 11.55
N GLU A 200 19.77 3.87 12.22
CA GLU A 200 20.90 3.06 11.76
C GLU A 200 20.66 2.50 10.34
N ASN A 201 19.40 2.20 10.01
CA ASN A 201 19.00 1.75 8.68
C ASN A 201 19.28 2.77 7.56
N TYR A 202 19.45 4.05 7.88
CA TYR A 202 19.81 5.10 6.91
C TYR A 202 21.24 4.92 6.38
N TYR A 203 22.11 4.33 7.19
CA TYR A 203 23.55 4.31 6.95
C TYR A 203 24.06 2.96 6.42
N SER A 204 23.15 2.04 6.09
CA SER A 204 23.53 0.76 5.48
C SER A 204 24.09 0.95 4.07
N THR A 205 25.16 0.24 3.74
CA THR A 205 25.75 0.21 2.39
C THR A 205 25.20 -0.95 1.54
N GLU A 206 24.34 -1.79 2.13
CA GLU A 206 23.62 -2.86 1.45
C GLU A 206 22.45 -2.31 0.60
N GLU A 207 21.85 -3.15 -0.24
CA GLU A 207 20.71 -2.78 -1.10
C GLU A 207 19.39 -2.68 -0.33
N LYS A 208 19.33 -1.77 0.66
CA LYS A 208 18.16 -1.51 1.50
C LYS A 208 17.51 -0.18 1.12
N SER A 209 16.22 -0.21 0.81
CA SER A 209 15.46 0.99 0.37
C SER A 209 15.38 2.12 1.40
N THR A 210 15.70 1.84 2.66
CA THR A 210 15.77 2.80 3.76
C THR A 210 17.10 3.53 3.84
N ALA A 211 18.12 3.10 3.09
CA ALA A 211 19.47 3.63 3.19
C ALA A 211 19.71 4.81 2.22
N VAL A 212 20.49 5.78 2.68
CA VAL A 212 20.99 6.92 1.89
C VAL A 212 21.78 6.42 0.69
N ALA A 213 22.73 5.51 0.89
CA ALA A 213 23.56 4.98 -0.19
C ALA A 213 22.72 4.33 -1.31
N TYR A 214 21.68 3.58 -0.94
CA TYR A 214 20.75 3.00 -1.93
C TYR A 214 19.88 4.06 -2.63
N ARG A 215 19.37 5.05 -1.90
CA ARG A 215 18.58 6.17 -2.46
C ARG A 215 19.41 6.94 -3.48
N THR A 216 20.64 7.30 -3.12
CA THR A 216 21.57 8.03 -3.99
C THR A 216 21.91 7.18 -5.21
N ILE A 217 22.43 5.96 -5.03
CA ILE A 217 22.98 5.19 -6.15
C ILE A 217 21.93 4.38 -6.92
N ASN A 218 21.19 3.51 -6.24
CA ASN A 218 20.29 2.56 -6.91
C ASN A 218 18.95 3.17 -7.33
N GLN A 219 18.63 4.39 -6.89
CA GLN A 219 17.41 5.08 -7.30
C GLN A 219 17.70 6.37 -8.05
N ASN A 220 18.39 7.33 -7.43
CA ASN A 220 18.55 8.66 -8.01
C ASN A 220 19.56 8.66 -9.18
N LEU A 221 20.76 8.09 -9.03
CA LEU A 221 21.73 8.00 -10.11
C LEU A 221 21.17 7.22 -11.31
N LEU A 222 20.47 6.11 -11.08
CA LEU A 222 19.84 5.36 -12.19
C LEU A 222 18.71 6.15 -12.86
N THR A 223 17.96 6.95 -12.10
CA THR A 223 16.89 7.81 -12.66
C THR A 223 17.51 8.95 -13.47
N PHE A 224 18.56 9.57 -12.94
CA PHE A 224 19.33 10.61 -13.58
C PHE A 224 19.96 10.13 -14.89
N ALA A 225 20.66 8.99 -14.88
CA ALA A 225 21.27 8.40 -16.08
C ALA A 225 20.24 8.12 -17.21
N ASN A 226 19.04 7.65 -16.84
CA ASN A 226 17.94 7.48 -17.79
C ASN A 226 17.41 8.82 -18.33
N ASN A 227 17.44 9.88 -17.54
CA ASN A 227 17.03 11.20 -18.01
C ASN A 227 18.08 11.79 -18.97
N CYS A 228 19.37 11.57 -18.73
CA CYS A 228 20.45 11.96 -19.64
C CYS A 228 20.24 11.41 -21.06
N GLU A 229 19.78 10.16 -21.21
CA GLU A 229 19.44 9.55 -22.52
C GLU A 229 18.35 10.33 -23.29
N LEU A 230 17.51 11.11 -22.60
CA LEU A 230 16.39 11.80 -23.22
C LEU A 230 16.79 13.13 -23.85
N PHE A 231 18.00 13.63 -23.58
CA PHE A 231 18.40 14.98 -23.93
C PHE A 231 18.27 15.27 -25.43
N GLU A 232 18.81 14.38 -26.27
CA GLU A 232 18.76 14.52 -27.74
C GLU A 232 17.32 14.68 -28.26
N ALA A 233 16.40 13.84 -27.76
CA ALA A 233 14.99 13.91 -28.14
C ALA A 233 14.27 15.17 -27.62
N LEU A 234 14.81 15.83 -26.59
CA LEU A 234 14.25 17.02 -25.96
C LEU A 234 14.88 18.32 -26.48
N GLN A 235 15.91 18.28 -27.33
CA GLN A 235 16.54 19.46 -27.93
C GLN A 235 15.59 20.27 -28.83
N VAL A 236 14.46 19.69 -29.24
CA VAL A 236 13.38 20.41 -29.94
C VAL A 236 12.69 21.46 -29.07
N LEU A 237 12.95 21.47 -27.76
CA LEU A 237 12.44 22.45 -26.81
C LEU A 237 13.46 23.57 -26.61
N ASP A 238 12.97 24.80 -26.43
CA ASP A 238 13.80 25.93 -26.01
C ASP A 238 14.15 25.81 -24.51
N LEU A 239 15.27 25.14 -24.21
CA LEU A 239 15.74 24.86 -22.85
C LEU A 239 16.80 25.87 -22.41
N SER A 240 16.66 26.40 -21.18
CA SER A 240 17.65 27.29 -20.56
C SER A 240 18.95 26.54 -20.23
N ALA A 241 20.05 27.27 -20.00
CA ALA A 241 21.32 26.65 -19.60
C ALA A 241 21.22 25.80 -18.32
N GLN A 242 20.37 26.20 -17.36
CA GLN A 242 20.11 25.42 -16.14
C GLN A 242 19.33 24.13 -16.44
N GLU A 243 18.36 24.19 -17.35
CA GLU A 243 17.59 23.01 -17.80
C GLU A 243 18.44 22.05 -18.63
N GLN A 244 19.46 22.55 -19.34
CA GLN A 244 20.41 21.70 -20.06
C GLN A 244 21.41 21.02 -19.11
N LYS A 245 21.89 21.75 -18.09
CA LYS A 245 22.88 21.24 -17.11
C LYS A 245 22.43 19.94 -16.42
N ILE A 246 21.14 19.77 -16.16
CA ILE A 246 20.59 18.58 -15.49
C ILE A 246 20.67 17.29 -16.33
N PHE A 247 21.07 17.39 -17.60
CA PHE A 247 21.31 16.24 -18.48
C PHE A 247 22.80 15.90 -18.64
N THR A 248 23.71 16.72 -18.10
CA THR A 248 25.16 16.48 -18.14
C THR A 248 25.55 15.47 -17.07
N PRO A 249 26.17 14.32 -17.39
CA PRO A 249 26.44 13.26 -16.42
C PRO A 249 27.16 13.71 -15.13
N ASP A 250 28.20 14.54 -15.26
CA ASP A 250 29.01 14.97 -14.12
C ASP A 250 28.29 15.96 -13.19
N SER A 251 27.18 16.58 -13.62
CA SER A 251 26.39 17.46 -12.76
C SER A 251 25.65 16.68 -11.65
N TYR A 252 25.68 15.35 -11.67
CA TYR A 252 25.04 14.53 -10.64
C TYR A 252 25.53 14.82 -9.22
N SER A 253 26.80 15.22 -9.06
CA SER A 253 27.37 15.64 -7.77
C SER A 253 26.58 16.77 -7.10
N ASP A 254 25.96 17.64 -7.90
CA ASP A 254 25.14 18.76 -7.40
C ASP A 254 23.81 18.29 -6.80
N TYR A 255 23.40 17.03 -7.05
CA TYR A 255 22.07 16.50 -6.76
C TYR A 255 22.09 15.32 -5.77
N LEU A 256 23.14 15.21 -4.95
CA LEU A 256 23.26 14.15 -3.92
C LEU A 256 22.43 14.48 -2.66
N VAL A 257 22.37 15.76 -2.28
CA VAL A 257 21.65 16.28 -1.11
C VAL A 257 20.25 16.79 -1.46
N GLN A 258 19.44 17.06 -0.44
CA GLN A 258 18.01 17.36 -0.64
C GLN A 258 17.79 18.65 -1.44
N GLU A 259 18.59 19.67 -1.17
CA GLU A 259 18.54 20.99 -1.80
C GLU A 259 18.80 20.87 -3.30
N GLY A 260 19.86 20.13 -3.66
CA GLY A 260 20.19 19.81 -5.05
C GLY A 260 19.11 18.98 -5.76
N ILE A 261 18.56 17.97 -5.08
CA ILE A 261 17.44 17.15 -5.60
C ILE A 261 16.21 18.02 -5.87
N GLN A 262 15.91 18.97 -4.98
CA GLN A 262 14.78 19.87 -5.15
C GLN A 262 14.99 20.78 -6.36
N HIS A 263 16.17 21.39 -6.47
CA HIS A 263 16.53 22.21 -7.62
C HIS A 263 16.41 21.42 -8.94
N TYR A 264 16.93 20.19 -8.99
CA TYR A 264 16.79 19.29 -10.13
C TYR A 264 15.31 19.05 -10.50
N ASN A 265 14.48 18.75 -9.49
CA ASN A 265 13.06 18.46 -9.70
C ASN A 265 12.26 19.69 -10.16
N GLU A 266 12.65 20.89 -9.74
CA GLU A 266 12.09 22.16 -10.23
C GLU A 266 12.38 22.33 -11.73
N GLN A 267 13.61 22.07 -12.18
CA GLN A 267 13.96 22.08 -13.61
C GLN A 267 13.15 21.04 -14.40
N ILE A 268 13.02 19.81 -13.87
CA ILE A 268 12.18 18.77 -14.49
C ILE A 268 10.72 19.21 -14.61
N ALA A 269 10.16 19.89 -13.59
CA ALA A 269 8.80 20.39 -13.63
C ALA A 269 8.62 21.46 -14.73
N SER A 270 9.59 22.37 -14.88
CA SER A 270 9.65 23.34 -15.97
C SER A 270 9.66 22.64 -17.34
N ILE A 271 10.56 21.68 -17.55
CA ILE A 271 10.69 20.92 -18.80
C ILE A 271 9.41 20.16 -19.13
N LYS A 272 8.77 19.50 -18.15
CA LYS A 272 7.48 18.81 -18.35
C LYS A 272 6.38 19.78 -18.80
N SER A 273 6.38 21.00 -18.30
CA SER A 273 5.45 22.05 -18.76
C SER A 273 5.70 22.37 -20.25
N LYS A 274 6.97 22.58 -20.64
CA LYS A 274 7.37 22.81 -22.04
C LYS A 274 7.01 21.64 -22.95
N ILE A 275 7.26 20.39 -22.52
CA ILE A 275 6.85 19.19 -23.25
C ILE A 275 5.32 19.18 -23.48
N ASN A 276 4.53 19.45 -22.44
CA ASN A 276 3.07 19.46 -22.56
C ASN A 276 2.59 20.51 -23.56
N LEU A 277 3.20 21.71 -23.56
CA LEU A 277 2.91 22.75 -24.54
C LEU A 277 3.28 22.31 -25.96
N TYR A 278 4.46 21.71 -26.15
CA TYR A 278 4.91 21.19 -27.43
C TYR A 278 3.98 20.09 -27.96
N ILE A 279 3.60 19.10 -27.14
CA ILE A 279 2.66 18.04 -27.52
C ILE A 279 1.30 18.63 -27.94
N GLN A 280 0.81 19.65 -27.22
CA GLN A 280 -0.46 20.30 -27.57
C GLN A 280 -0.41 20.99 -28.92
N GLN A 281 0.73 21.62 -29.25
CA GLN A 281 0.96 22.36 -30.50
C GLN A 281 1.24 21.44 -31.69
N HIS A 282 2.11 20.44 -31.53
CA HIS A 282 2.64 19.62 -32.63
C HIS A 282 2.03 18.22 -32.72
N LYS A 283 1.26 17.77 -31.72
CA LYS A 283 0.66 16.43 -31.61
C LYS A 283 1.66 15.26 -31.60
N THR A 284 2.95 15.54 -31.65
CA THR A 284 4.04 14.56 -31.51
C THR A 284 4.31 14.31 -30.03
N LYS A 285 4.44 13.03 -29.64
CA LYS A 285 4.80 12.66 -28.26
C LYS A 285 6.30 12.81 -28.05
N LEU A 286 6.69 13.49 -26.98
CA LEU A 286 8.07 13.53 -26.50
C LEU A 286 8.24 12.64 -25.25
N PRO A 287 9.46 12.13 -25.00
CA PRO A 287 9.76 11.40 -23.78
C PRO A 287 9.58 12.28 -22.54
N GLN A 288 9.23 11.67 -21.41
CA GLN A 288 8.94 12.37 -20.16
C GLN A 288 10.03 12.06 -19.13
N PRO A 289 10.85 13.05 -18.74
CA PRO A 289 11.89 12.81 -17.75
C PRO A 289 11.26 12.66 -16.35
N LYS A 290 11.97 11.94 -15.47
CA LYS A 290 11.49 11.59 -14.12
C LYS A 290 12.13 12.47 -13.06
N GLU A 291 11.37 12.76 -12.01
CA GLU A 291 11.92 13.42 -10.81
C GLU A 291 12.78 12.44 -10.02
N LEU A 292 13.82 12.97 -9.37
CA LEU A 292 14.61 12.25 -8.39
C LEU A 292 13.81 12.08 -7.10
N TYR A 293 14.04 10.97 -6.41
CA TYR A 293 13.44 10.73 -5.11
C TYR A 293 14.10 11.63 -4.07
N LYS A 294 13.29 12.19 -3.17
CA LYS A 294 13.75 12.91 -1.97
C LYS A 294 14.88 12.16 -1.26
N GLN A 295 15.87 12.82 -0.66
CA GLN A 295 16.90 12.13 0.14
C GLN A 295 16.32 11.55 1.45
N ILE A 296 16.92 10.45 1.93
CA ILE A 296 16.63 9.85 3.23
C ILE A 296 17.06 10.82 4.34
N GLY A 297 16.26 10.93 5.41
CA GLY A 297 16.57 11.78 6.57
C GLY A 297 16.22 13.26 6.39
N ALA A 298 16.00 13.74 5.17
CA ALA A 298 15.63 15.14 4.94
C ALA A 298 14.23 15.48 5.51
N PRO A 299 13.97 16.71 5.95
CA PRO A 299 12.68 17.14 6.52
C PRO A 299 11.56 17.12 5.47
N VAL A 300 10.36 16.67 5.85
CA VAL A 300 9.20 16.62 4.93
C VAL A 300 8.55 18.00 4.89
N ILE A 301 8.81 18.77 3.83
CA ILE A 301 8.07 20.01 3.53
C ILE A 301 6.72 19.64 2.91
N LYS A 302 5.86 18.98 3.69
CA LYS A 302 4.41 18.99 3.42
C LYS A 302 3.77 19.74 4.57
N GLN A 303 4.01 21.03 4.61
CA GLN A 303 3.18 21.90 5.43
C GLN A 303 1.78 21.90 4.80
N ILE A 304 0.82 21.38 5.56
CA ILE A 304 -0.57 21.76 5.36
C ILE A 304 -0.55 23.29 5.48
N PRO A 305 -1.13 24.06 4.53
CA PRO A 305 -1.00 25.52 4.50
C PRO A 305 -1.78 26.23 5.64
N PHE A 306 -2.16 25.48 6.68
CA PHE A 306 -2.94 25.88 7.84
C PHE A 306 -2.73 24.93 9.01
N ASP A 307 -2.94 25.45 10.22
CA ASP A 307 -2.91 24.68 11.45
C ASP A 307 -4.16 23.80 11.59
N LEU A 308 -3.98 22.62 12.19
CA LEU A 308 -5.08 21.71 12.46
C LEU A 308 -5.73 22.08 13.79
N ILE A 309 -7.07 22.13 13.79
CA ILE A 309 -7.86 22.34 14.99
C ILE A 309 -7.77 21.12 15.91
N ASN A 310 -7.38 21.34 17.16
CA ASN A 310 -7.05 20.27 18.11
C ASN A 310 -8.18 19.95 19.10
N ASN A 311 -9.01 20.93 19.42
CA ASN A 311 -10.08 20.82 20.41
C ASN A 311 -11.34 21.60 20.01
N ASP A 312 -12.39 21.48 20.81
CA ASP A 312 -13.71 22.04 20.53
C ASP A 312 -13.73 23.58 20.69
N GLU A 313 -12.89 24.14 21.56
CA GLU A 313 -12.78 25.59 21.79
C GLU A 313 -12.14 26.29 20.59
N GLU A 314 -11.01 25.77 20.10
CA GLU A 314 -10.32 26.25 18.90
C GLU A 314 -11.23 26.15 17.67
N PHE A 315 -12.05 25.09 17.60
CA PHE A 315 -13.04 24.92 16.54
C PHE A 315 -14.08 26.04 16.52
N LEU A 316 -14.63 26.39 17.69
CA LEU A 316 -15.62 27.46 17.80
C LEU A 316 -15.03 28.81 17.40
N ALA A 317 -13.82 29.13 17.86
CA ALA A 317 -13.13 30.37 17.49
C ALA A 317 -12.91 30.49 15.97
N VAL A 318 -12.42 29.43 15.31
CA VAL A 318 -12.23 29.42 13.85
C VAL A 318 -13.57 29.54 13.11
N MET A 319 -14.64 28.94 13.62
CA MET A 319 -15.99 29.05 13.04
C MET A 319 -16.55 30.46 13.15
N GLU A 320 -16.41 31.12 14.29
CA GLU A 320 -16.87 32.50 14.50
C GLU A 320 -16.17 33.46 13.55
N GLN A 321 -14.84 33.38 13.45
CA GLN A 321 -14.07 34.16 12.49
C GLN A 321 -14.51 33.91 11.05
N PHE A 322 -14.77 32.64 10.68
CA PHE A 322 -15.31 32.29 9.36
C PHE A 322 -16.66 32.97 9.08
N ILE A 323 -17.57 32.98 10.05
CA ILE A 323 -18.90 33.60 9.93
C ILE A 323 -18.77 35.12 9.82
N GLU A 324 -17.99 35.75 10.70
CA GLU A 324 -17.80 37.20 10.76
C GLU A 324 -17.29 37.75 9.41
N GLN A 325 -16.20 37.19 8.89
CA GLN A 325 -15.64 37.62 7.61
C GLN A 325 -16.58 37.37 6.44
N THR A 326 -17.27 36.22 6.44
CA THR A 326 -18.23 35.92 5.36
C THR A 326 -19.40 36.90 5.39
N ASN A 327 -19.90 37.25 6.57
CA ASN A 327 -20.97 38.26 6.73
C ASN A 327 -20.53 39.65 6.27
N ALA A 328 -19.25 40.02 6.48
CA ALA A 328 -18.72 41.29 6.03
C ALA A 328 -18.54 41.35 4.50
N LYS A 329 -18.03 40.27 3.88
CA LYS A 329 -17.65 40.29 2.45
C LYS A 329 -18.80 39.89 1.51
N LEU A 330 -19.68 38.96 1.90
CA LEU A 330 -20.72 38.42 1.00
C LEU A 330 -21.70 39.49 0.46
N PRO A 331 -22.18 40.47 1.27
CA PRO A 331 -23.02 41.56 0.75
C PRO A 331 -22.31 42.44 -0.28
N LEU A 332 -21.02 42.71 -0.08
CA LEU A 332 -20.20 43.49 -1.03
C LEU A 332 -20.06 42.74 -2.36
N MET A 333 -19.88 41.42 -2.32
CA MET A 333 -19.87 40.58 -3.53
C MET A 333 -21.22 40.62 -4.26
N GLU A 334 -22.33 40.56 -3.51
CA GLU A 334 -23.68 40.64 -4.07
C GLU A 334 -23.96 42.00 -4.72
N GLN A 335 -23.51 43.09 -4.09
CA GLN A 335 -23.59 44.43 -4.67
C GLN A 335 -22.79 44.53 -5.98
N LEU A 336 -21.56 43.99 -6.01
CA LEU A 336 -20.71 44.02 -7.20
C LEU A 336 -21.30 43.20 -8.37
N PHE A 337 -21.89 42.04 -8.08
CA PHE A 337 -22.62 41.25 -9.09
C PHE A 337 -23.91 41.93 -9.56
N THR A 338 -24.62 42.60 -8.65
CA THR A 338 -25.82 43.36 -9.01
C THR A 338 -25.48 44.51 -9.96
N GLN A 339 -24.38 45.24 -9.69
CA GLN A 339 -23.85 46.28 -10.59
C GLN A 339 -23.46 45.74 -11.97
N LEU A 340 -22.94 44.51 -12.04
CA LEU A 340 -22.66 43.82 -13.30
C LEU A 340 -23.95 43.55 -14.10
N SER A 341 -25.03 43.19 -13.42
CA SER A 341 -26.32 42.86 -14.05
C SER A 341 -27.17 44.09 -14.40
N SER A 342 -26.95 45.25 -13.77
CA SER A 342 -27.76 46.46 -13.94
C SER A 342 -27.43 47.28 -15.20
N GLY A 343 -26.39 46.91 -15.95
CA GLY A 343 -25.96 47.62 -17.15
C GLY A 343 -25.24 48.96 -16.90
N MET A 344 -24.90 49.27 -15.65
CA MET A 344 -24.27 50.54 -15.22
C MET A 344 -22.75 50.58 -15.42
N LEU A 345 -22.12 49.50 -15.89
CA LEU A 345 -20.68 49.37 -16.04
C LEU A 345 -20.27 49.37 -17.53
N ASP A 346 -19.10 49.93 -17.84
CA ASP A 346 -18.53 49.83 -19.18
C ASP A 346 -18.08 48.39 -19.47
N LEU A 347 -18.85 47.68 -20.30
CA LEU A 347 -18.60 46.29 -20.66
C LEU A 347 -17.32 46.10 -21.49
N ASN A 348 -16.72 47.17 -22.03
CA ASN A 348 -15.41 47.11 -22.70
C ASN A 348 -14.26 46.94 -21.72
N GLN A 349 -14.45 47.40 -20.47
CA GLN A 349 -13.45 47.31 -19.41
C GLN A 349 -13.56 46.00 -18.61
N LEU A 350 -14.57 45.17 -18.84
CA LEU A 350 -14.79 43.94 -18.08
C LEU A 350 -14.48 42.71 -18.94
N PHE A 351 -13.86 41.68 -18.36
CA PHE A 351 -13.35 40.54 -19.13
C PHE A 351 -13.69 39.19 -18.50
N PHE A 352 -13.90 38.20 -19.36
CA PHE A 352 -13.82 36.79 -18.99
C PHE A 352 -12.58 36.14 -19.58
N SER A 353 -11.82 35.42 -18.75
CA SER A 353 -10.74 34.57 -19.23
C SER A 353 -11.26 33.40 -20.06
N LYS A 354 -10.39 32.82 -20.90
CA LYS A 354 -10.68 31.55 -21.61
C LYS A 354 -11.22 30.45 -20.69
N SER A 355 -10.68 30.34 -19.47
CA SER A 355 -11.13 29.36 -18.48
C SER A 355 -12.56 29.65 -18.01
N ALA A 356 -12.87 30.92 -17.73
CA ALA A 356 -14.21 31.35 -17.34
C ALA A 356 -15.23 31.06 -18.46
N LEU A 357 -14.91 31.38 -19.71
CA LEU A 357 -15.80 31.10 -20.86
C LEU A 357 -16.09 29.60 -21.03
N ASN A 358 -15.10 28.73 -20.86
CA ASN A 358 -15.32 27.28 -20.89
C ASN A 358 -16.24 26.81 -19.76
N GLN A 359 -16.10 27.38 -18.56
CA GLN A 359 -16.97 27.05 -17.43
C GLN A 359 -18.41 27.55 -17.64
N LEU A 360 -18.58 28.78 -18.15
CA LEU A 360 -19.88 29.33 -18.51
C LEU A 360 -20.53 28.45 -19.59
N SER A 361 -19.77 28.06 -20.61
CA SER A 361 -20.28 27.23 -21.69
C SER A 361 -20.76 25.86 -21.23
N ASN A 362 -19.96 25.16 -20.43
CA ASN A 362 -20.37 23.87 -19.88
C ASN A 362 -21.58 23.99 -18.93
N ARG A 363 -21.72 25.12 -18.23
CA ARG A 363 -22.78 25.32 -17.24
C ARG A 363 -24.11 25.70 -17.89
N TYR A 364 -24.10 26.70 -18.78
CA TYR A 364 -25.32 27.36 -19.27
C TYR A 364 -25.74 26.97 -20.69
N PHE A 365 -24.81 26.66 -21.60
CA PHE A 365 -25.14 26.39 -23.01
C PHE A 365 -25.42 24.90 -23.26
N ALA A 366 -26.39 24.62 -24.15
CA ALA A 366 -26.70 23.27 -24.62
C ALA A 366 -25.84 22.87 -25.83
N ASN A 367 -25.47 23.83 -26.68
CA ASN A 367 -24.61 23.62 -27.84
C ASN A 367 -23.45 24.63 -27.87
N ARG A 368 -22.26 24.15 -27.48
CA ARG A 368 -21.03 24.95 -27.48
C ARG A 368 -20.51 25.25 -28.89
N HIS A 369 -20.77 24.38 -29.86
CA HIS A 369 -20.19 24.51 -31.20
C HIS A 369 -20.70 25.75 -31.92
N LEU A 370 -21.99 26.06 -31.82
CA LEU A 370 -22.60 27.26 -32.43
C LEU A 370 -22.02 28.58 -31.89
N LEU A 371 -21.78 28.65 -30.58
CA LEU A 371 -21.12 29.80 -29.97
C LEU A 371 -19.71 30.02 -30.55
N LEU A 372 -18.99 28.92 -30.79
CA LEU A 372 -17.64 28.98 -31.33
C LEU A 372 -17.62 29.34 -32.81
N GLU A 373 -18.55 28.79 -33.61
CA GLU A 373 -18.72 29.13 -35.03
C GLU A 373 -19.06 30.59 -35.22
N LYS A 374 -20.07 31.10 -34.50
CA LYS A 374 -20.47 32.50 -34.59
C LYS A 374 -19.37 33.45 -34.13
N GLY A 375 -18.59 33.05 -33.13
CA GLY A 375 -17.43 33.84 -32.71
C GLY A 375 -16.31 33.88 -33.75
N VAL A 376 -16.14 32.84 -34.57
CA VAL A 376 -15.23 32.89 -35.74
C VAL A 376 -15.79 33.81 -36.82
N GLU A 377 -17.09 33.72 -37.13
CA GLU A 377 -17.77 34.56 -38.11
C GLU A 377 -17.62 36.06 -37.77
N LEU A 378 -17.81 36.40 -36.49
CA LEU A 378 -17.64 37.76 -35.95
C LEU A 378 -16.17 38.17 -35.76
N LYS A 379 -15.21 37.34 -36.17
CA LYS A 379 -13.75 37.56 -36.02
C LYS A 379 -13.28 37.73 -34.56
N LEU A 380 -14.07 37.29 -33.60
CA LEU A 380 -13.73 37.27 -32.18
C LEU A 380 -12.84 36.07 -31.83
N PHE A 381 -13.03 34.94 -32.52
CA PHE A 381 -12.28 33.69 -32.37
C PHE A 381 -11.56 33.32 -33.67
N LYS A 382 -10.58 32.40 -33.58
CA LYS A 382 -9.85 31.89 -34.76
C LYS A 382 -10.20 30.43 -35.00
N TYR A 383 -10.49 30.08 -36.25
CA TYR A 383 -10.63 28.69 -36.70
C TYR A 383 -9.27 28.09 -37.08
N GLN A 384 -9.01 26.83 -36.70
CA GLN A 384 -7.82 26.09 -37.08
C GLN A 384 -8.20 24.79 -37.79
N LYS A 385 -7.79 24.68 -39.06
CA LYS A 385 -8.07 23.55 -39.94
C LYS A 385 -7.01 22.45 -39.72
N ASN A 386 -7.22 21.61 -38.71
CA ASN A 386 -6.39 20.44 -38.39
C ASN A 386 -7.19 19.14 -38.64
N ALA A 387 -6.59 17.95 -38.43
CA ALA A 387 -7.26 16.64 -38.60
C ALA A 387 -8.52 16.43 -37.73
N GLU A 388 -8.67 17.22 -36.66
CA GLU A 388 -9.92 17.46 -35.94
C GLU A 388 -10.17 18.97 -36.04
N GLU A 389 -11.22 19.40 -36.74
CA GLU A 389 -11.61 20.80 -36.89
C GLU A 389 -11.73 21.47 -35.50
N SER A 390 -10.96 22.54 -35.22
CA SER A 390 -10.87 23.09 -33.84
C SER A 390 -10.87 24.62 -33.76
N TYR A 391 -11.41 25.14 -32.65
CA TYR A 391 -11.61 26.57 -32.38
C TYR A 391 -10.60 27.10 -31.36
N LYS A 392 -9.93 28.22 -31.65
CA LYS A 392 -8.96 28.89 -30.77
C LYS A 392 -9.56 30.18 -30.19
N LEU A 393 -9.88 30.13 -28.89
CA LEU A 393 -10.34 31.28 -28.10
C LEU A 393 -9.15 32.18 -27.69
N PRO A 394 -9.35 33.51 -27.61
CA PRO A 394 -8.38 34.44 -27.04
C PRO A 394 -8.19 34.22 -25.53
N ALA A 395 -7.15 34.83 -24.94
CA ALA A 395 -6.87 34.73 -23.51
C ALA A 395 -8.00 35.35 -22.66
N TYR A 396 -8.53 36.49 -23.15
CA TYR A 396 -9.66 37.21 -22.59
C TYR A 396 -10.64 37.61 -23.69
N VAL A 397 -11.92 37.70 -23.33
CA VAL A 397 -12.99 38.28 -24.16
C VAL A 397 -13.68 39.34 -23.31
N SER A 398 -13.86 40.55 -23.85
CA SER A 398 -14.58 41.58 -23.12
C SER A 398 -16.07 41.24 -23.03
N LEU A 399 -16.75 41.73 -22.00
CA LEU A 399 -18.18 41.49 -21.85
C LEU A 399 -18.98 42.15 -23.00
N ALA A 400 -18.50 43.25 -23.55
CA ALA A 400 -19.08 43.88 -24.75
C ALA A 400 -19.02 42.94 -25.97
N GLN A 401 -17.86 42.31 -26.21
CA GLN A 401 -17.71 41.33 -27.29
C GLN A 401 -18.58 40.09 -27.08
N LEU A 402 -18.69 39.62 -25.84
CA LEU A 402 -19.56 38.49 -25.51
C LEU A 402 -21.05 38.82 -25.70
N LYS A 403 -21.45 40.05 -25.35
CA LYS A 403 -22.81 40.55 -25.59
C LYS A 403 -23.15 40.52 -27.08
N VAL A 404 -22.29 41.11 -27.92
CA VAL A 404 -22.46 41.10 -29.39
C VAL A 404 -22.55 39.67 -29.93
N LEU A 405 -21.71 38.76 -29.45
CA LEU A 405 -21.73 37.35 -29.85
C LEU A 405 -23.07 36.67 -29.52
N LEU A 406 -23.59 36.88 -28.31
CA LEU A 406 -24.83 36.24 -27.86
C LEU A 406 -26.07 36.82 -28.54
N GLU A 407 -26.08 38.13 -28.79
CA GLU A 407 -27.18 38.81 -29.50
C GLU A 407 -27.23 38.44 -30.99
N ALA A 408 -26.10 38.04 -31.58
CA ALA A 408 -26.04 37.58 -32.97
C ALA A 408 -26.53 36.14 -33.18
N LEU A 409 -26.81 35.39 -32.11
CA LEU A 409 -27.30 34.01 -32.16
C LEU A 409 -28.83 33.96 -32.00
N PRO A 410 -29.54 33.09 -32.74
CA PRO A 410 -30.95 32.86 -32.49
C PRO A 410 -31.14 32.15 -31.14
N ALA A 411 -32.26 32.42 -30.46
CA ALA A 411 -32.58 31.80 -29.17
C ALA A 411 -32.83 30.28 -29.28
N THR A 412 -33.36 29.84 -30.42
CA THR A 412 -33.63 28.44 -30.76
C THR A 412 -33.31 28.15 -32.23
N TRP A 413 -33.06 26.88 -32.57
CA TRP A 413 -32.94 26.39 -33.95
C TRP A 413 -33.51 24.96 -34.07
N ILE A 414 -33.72 24.51 -35.31
CA ILE A 414 -34.25 23.17 -35.61
C ILE A 414 -33.10 22.23 -35.98
N GLN A 415 -33.00 21.10 -35.31
CA GLN A 415 -32.05 20.02 -35.65
C GLN A 415 -32.79 18.69 -35.59
N GLU A 416 -32.74 17.91 -36.68
CA GLU A 416 -33.43 16.60 -36.81
C GLU A 416 -34.93 16.63 -36.44
N GLY A 417 -35.61 17.75 -36.73
CA GLY A 417 -37.04 17.94 -36.44
C GLY A 417 -37.35 18.34 -34.98
N GLN A 418 -36.35 18.55 -34.13
CA GLN A 418 -36.50 19.04 -32.76
C GLN A 418 -36.02 20.47 -32.60
N THR A 419 -36.73 21.26 -31.80
CA THR A 419 -36.33 22.61 -31.41
C THR A 419 -35.30 22.53 -30.28
N ILE A 420 -34.09 23.03 -30.53
CA ILE A 420 -33.00 23.07 -29.55
C ILE A 420 -32.69 24.53 -29.21
N GLY A 421 -32.58 24.85 -27.92
CA GLY A 421 -32.21 26.19 -27.44
C GLY A 421 -30.70 26.39 -27.29
N LEU A 422 -30.24 27.64 -27.35
CA LEU A 422 -28.84 28.00 -27.05
C LEU A 422 -28.45 27.64 -25.61
N PHE A 423 -29.36 27.93 -24.68
CA PHE A 423 -29.26 27.58 -23.27
C PHE A 423 -29.89 26.23 -22.98
N LYS A 424 -29.43 25.56 -21.93
CA LYS A 424 -30.10 24.37 -21.41
C LYS A 424 -31.54 24.71 -21.03
N THR A 425 -32.48 23.79 -21.25
CA THR A 425 -33.93 23.99 -21.14
C THR A 425 -34.38 24.65 -19.84
N GLN A 426 -33.69 24.38 -18.73
CA GLN A 426 -33.95 24.96 -17.40
C GLN A 426 -33.62 26.46 -17.27
N ARG A 427 -33.02 27.06 -18.29
CA ARG A 427 -32.49 28.44 -18.28
C ARG A 427 -33.01 29.30 -19.42
N ALA A 428 -33.67 28.71 -20.41
CA ALA A 428 -34.27 29.45 -21.52
C ALA A 428 -35.52 30.19 -21.03
N GLN A 429 -35.67 31.46 -21.40
CA GLN A 429 -36.86 32.26 -21.12
C GLN A 429 -37.40 32.83 -22.44
N GLU A 430 -38.70 32.73 -22.67
CA GLU A 430 -39.33 33.28 -23.87
C GLU A 430 -39.38 34.81 -23.82
N GLY A 431 -39.05 35.46 -24.94
CA GLY A 431 -39.15 36.93 -25.07
C GLY A 431 -37.99 37.75 -24.49
N ILE A 432 -36.92 37.10 -24.01
CA ILE A 432 -35.73 37.77 -23.43
C ILE A 432 -34.51 37.53 -24.33
N SER A 433 -33.61 38.51 -24.45
CA SER A 433 -32.39 38.34 -25.25
C SER A 433 -31.44 37.29 -24.65
N ASN A 434 -30.58 36.70 -25.47
CA ASN A 434 -29.57 35.74 -25.00
C ASN A 434 -28.59 36.34 -23.98
N TRP A 435 -28.28 37.64 -24.12
CA TRP A 435 -27.43 38.37 -23.17
C TRP A 435 -28.11 38.55 -21.82
N GLU A 436 -29.35 39.02 -21.81
CA GLU A 436 -30.14 39.19 -20.58
C GLU A 436 -30.40 37.84 -19.90
N THR A 437 -30.66 36.79 -20.68
CA THR A 437 -30.79 35.41 -20.18
C THR A 437 -29.52 34.97 -19.43
N LEU A 438 -28.33 35.22 -19.98
CA LEU A 438 -27.07 34.90 -19.31
C LEU A 438 -26.88 35.73 -18.04
N MET A 439 -27.14 37.05 -18.08
CA MET A 439 -26.97 37.94 -16.93
C MET A 439 -27.93 37.58 -15.79
N GLN A 440 -29.21 37.32 -16.10
CA GLN A 440 -30.19 36.84 -15.12
C GLN A 440 -29.80 35.49 -14.55
N ALA A 441 -29.29 34.56 -15.38
CA ALA A 441 -28.83 33.26 -14.90
C ALA A 441 -27.61 33.37 -13.97
N LEU A 442 -26.68 34.28 -14.25
CA LEU A 442 -25.54 34.57 -13.37
C LEU A 442 -25.99 35.20 -12.05
N GLN A 443 -26.88 36.19 -12.11
CA GLN A 443 -27.41 36.86 -10.92
C GLN A 443 -28.21 35.89 -10.04
N SER A 444 -29.07 35.07 -10.66
CA SER A 444 -29.85 34.03 -9.98
C SER A 444 -28.95 32.97 -9.33
N ASP A 445 -27.93 32.49 -10.04
CA ASP A 445 -26.97 31.53 -9.48
C ASP A 445 -26.18 32.14 -8.32
N PHE A 446 -25.75 33.40 -8.43
CA PHE A 446 -25.06 34.09 -7.35
C PHE A 446 -25.97 34.26 -6.12
N SER A 447 -27.18 34.79 -6.33
CA SER A 447 -28.17 35.00 -5.27
C SER A 447 -28.55 33.69 -4.56
N SER A 448 -28.59 32.57 -5.28
CA SER A 448 -28.85 31.25 -4.67
C SER A 448 -27.80 30.79 -3.65
N PHE A 449 -26.57 31.31 -3.73
CA PHE A 449 -25.56 31.07 -2.69
C PHE A 449 -25.78 31.94 -1.45
N CYS A 450 -26.33 33.13 -1.61
CA CYS A 450 -26.61 34.04 -0.51
C CYS A 450 -27.92 33.69 0.18
N HIS A 451 -29.00 33.49 -0.58
CA HIS A 451 -30.39 33.47 -0.12
C HIS A 451 -31.17 32.22 -0.57
N GLY A 452 -32.17 31.85 0.22
CA GLY A 452 -33.16 30.83 -0.13
C GLY A 452 -32.81 29.39 0.25
N THR A 453 -33.68 28.47 -0.18
CA THR A 453 -33.52 27.02 -0.09
C THR A 453 -33.90 26.43 -1.43
N GLN A 454 -33.07 25.56 -1.98
CA GLN A 454 -33.38 24.81 -3.19
C GLN A 454 -33.61 23.34 -2.85
N GLU A 455 -34.37 22.63 -3.66
CA GLU A 455 -34.52 21.18 -3.55
C GLU A 455 -33.77 20.51 -4.69
N ARG A 456 -33.00 19.47 -4.37
CA ARG A 456 -32.33 18.63 -5.36
C ARG A 456 -32.63 17.17 -5.08
N THR A 457 -33.22 16.50 -6.06
CA THR A 457 -33.39 15.06 -6.05
C THR A 457 -32.10 14.40 -6.53
N ASP A 458 -31.57 13.45 -5.76
CA ASP A 458 -30.44 12.64 -6.18
C ASP A 458 -30.86 11.52 -7.17
N GLU A 459 -29.86 10.78 -7.67
CA GLU A 459 -30.06 9.67 -8.61
C GLU A 459 -30.87 8.50 -8.01
N GLU A 460 -31.05 8.48 -6.68
CA GLU A 460 -31.83 7.49 -5.93
C GLU A 460 -33.28 7.98 -5.68
N GLY A 461 -33.66 9.15 -6.19
CA GLY A 461 -35.01 9.71 -6.04
C GLY A 461 -35.23 10.47 -4.72
N LYS A 462 -34.18 10.73 -3.94
CA LYS A 462 -34.28 11.39 -2.63
C LYS A 462 -34.06 12.90 -2.75
N THR A 463 -35.01 13.68 -2.25
CA THR A 463 -34.94 15.16 -2.27
C THR A 463 -34.14 15.69 -1.09
N HIS A 464 -33.12 16.49 -1.38
CA HIS A 464 -32.26 17.16 -0.40
C HIS A 464 -32.44 18.68 -0.48
N ALA A 465 -32.62 19.33 0.67
CA ALA A 465 -32.65 20.78 0.77
C ALA A 465 -31.22 21.34 0.69
N LEU A 466 -30.92 22.07 -0.38
CA LEU A 466 -29.68 22.82 -0.57
C LEU A 466 -29.87 24.22 0.00
N LEU A 467 -29.27 24.46 1.17
CA LEU A 467 -29.40 25.71 1.91
C LEU A 467 -28.37 26.74 1.41
N SER A 468 -28.82 27.96 1.20
CA SER A 468 -27.91 29.09 1.01
C SER A 468 -27.12 29.39 2.29
N TYR A 469 -26.12 30.27 2.19
CA TYR A 469 -25.34 30.69 3.36
C TYR A 469 -26.23 31.26 4.48
N ASN A 470 -27.13 32.20 4.16
CA ASN A 470 -28.00 32.83 5.18
C ASN A 470 -29.01 31.85 5.78
N ALA A 471 -29.61 30.97 4.96
CA ALA A 471 -30.55 29.96 5.45
C ALA A 471 -29.86 28.97 6.40
N ALA A 472 -28.65 28.52 6.07
CA ALA A 472 -27.88 27.61 6.90
C ALA A 472 -27.39 28.29 8.19
N LEU A 473 -26.93 29.55 8.12
CA LEU A 473 -26.50 30.33 9.28
C LEU A 473 -27.65 30.54 10.27
N SER A 474 -28.85 30.88 9.79
CA SER A 474 -30.03 31.06 10.65
C SER A 474 -30.42 29.77 11.37
N LYS A 475 -30.45 28.63 10.67
CA LYS A 475 -30.69 27.32 11.29
C LYS A 475 -29.61 26.93 12.30
N ARG A 476 -28.34 27.27 12.04
CA ARG A 476 -27.23 27.05 12.97
C ARG A 476 -27.38 27.90 14.24
N LYS A 477 -27.75 29.19 14.11
CA LYS A 477 -27.95 30.09 15.26
C LYS A 477 -29.10 29.63 16.17
N ALA A 478 -30.08 28.90 15.64
CA ALA A 478 -31.17 28.32 16.42
C ALA A 478 -30.75 27.07 17.25
N LEU A 479 -29.54 26.53 17.05
CA LEU A 479 -29.04 25.41 17.84
C LEU A 479 -28.53 25.89 19.20
N SER A 480 -28.97 25.23 20.28
CA SER A 480 -28.50 25.52 21.64
C SER A 480 -27.04 25.11 21.87
N LYS A 481 -26.57 24.05 21.20
CA LYS A 481 -25.19 23.57 21.25
C LYS A 481 -24.81 22.81 19.98
N PHE A 482 -23.56 22.96 19.54
CA PHE A 482 -23.00 22.16 18.45
C PHE A 482 -22.53 20.79 18.95
N GLU A 483 -22.93 19.74 18.23
CA GLU A 483 -22.54 18.36 18.44
C GLU A 483 -21.75 17.85 17.23
N LYS A 484 -20.44 17.65 17.40
CA LYS A 484 -19.53 17.20 16.34
C LYS A 484 -19.97 15.91 15.63
N ASN A 485 -20.69 15.04 16.31
CA ASN A 485 -21.14 13.76 15.74
C ASN A 485 -22.54 13.83 15.11
N ASN A 486 -23.23 14.97 15.20
CA ASN A 486 -24.53 15.17 14.59
C ASN A 486 -24.40 15.55 13.10
N GLN A 487 -24.97 14.73 12.23
CA GLN A 487 -24.82 14.88 10.79
C GLN A 487 -25.60 16.07 10.23
N GLU A 488 -26.77 16.38 10.77
CA GLU A 488 -27.57 17.52 10.32
C GLU A 488 -26.83 18.84 10.61
N GLN A 489 -26.23 18.94 11.80
CA GLN A 489 -25.45 20.13 12.16
C GLN A 489 -24.18 20.28 11.32
N LYS A 490 -23.51 19.19 10.97
CA LYS A 490 -22.39 19.19 10.00
C LYS A 490 -22.83 19.66 8.62
N ASN A 491 -24.00 19.21 8.16
CA ASN A 491 -24.57 19.60 6.88
C ASN A 491 -24.85 21.11 6.82
N LEU A 492 -25.28 21.73 7.93
CA LEU A 492 -25.44 23.19 8.02
C LEU A 492 -24.11 23.92 7.81
N ILE A 493 -23.05 23.53 8.51
CA ILE A 493 -21.72 24.15 8.37
C ILE A 493 -21.17 23.95 6.96
N LYS A 494 -21.39 22.76 6.37
CA LYS A 494 -21.04 22.49 4.98
C LYS A 494 -21.81 23.38 4.01
N ALA A 495 -23.12 23.53 4.18
CA ALA A 495 -23.92 24.40 3.34
C ALA A 495 -23.43 25.85 3.40
N MET A 496 -23.10 26.36 4.60
CA MET A 496 -22.51 27.68 4.77
C MET A 496 -21.22 27.83 3.95
N GLY A 497 -20.25 26.94 4.13
CA GLY A 497 -18.96 27.08 3.45
C GLY A 497 -19.00 26.74 1.96
N ASP A 498 -19.83 25.81 1.50
CA ASP A 498 -20.00 25.51 0.08
C ASP A 498 -20.66 26.68 -0.65
N SER A 499 -21.66 27.31 -0.05
CA SER A 499 -22.33 28.49 -0.60
C SER A 499 -21.42 29.71 -0.63
N ALA A 500 -20.71 30.02 0.47
CA ALA A 500 -19.73 31.10 0.51
C ALA A 500 -18.60 30.89 -0.53
N LEU A 501 -18.11 29.65 -0.67
CA LEU A 501 -17.09 29.32 -1.67
C LEU A 501 -17.64 29.37 -3.10
N GLY A 502 -18.91 29.02 -3.29
CA GLY A 502 -19.65 29.15 -4.55
C GLY A 502 -19.70 30.60 -5.03
N ALA A 503 -20.13 31.51 -4.15
CA ALA A 503 -20.14 32.95 -4.40
C ALA A 503 -18.73 33.48 -4.74
N LEU A 504 -17.73 33.14 -3.91
CA LEU A 504 -16.34 33.52 -4.15
C LEU A 504 -15.80 33.00 -5.50
N ARG A 505 -16.12 31.76 -5.87
CA ARG A 505 -15.70 31.17 -7.16
C ARG A 505 -16.37 31.83 -8.35
N MET A 506 -17.65 32.22 -8.23
CA MET A 506 -18.32 32.99 -9.27
C MET A 506 -17.63 34.33 -9.47
N LEU A 507 -17.33 35.05 -8.38
CA LEU A 507 -16.61 36.32 -8.44
C LEU A 507 -15.26 36.17 -9.13
N LYS A 508 -14.47 35.15 -8.76
CA LYS A 508 -13.16 34.84 -9.37
C LYS A 508 -13.19 34.55 -10.88
N ARG A 509 -14.36 34.34 -11.50
CA ARG A 509 -14.46 34.21 -12.96
C ARG A 509 -14.14 35.51 -13.69
N LEU A 510 -14.34 36.65 -13.03
CA LEU A 510 -14.05 37.98 -13.53
C LEU A 510 -12.58 38.36 -13.31
N ARG A 511 -11.78 37.52 -12.63
CA ARG A 511 -10.35 37.82 -12.38
C ARG A 511 -9.59 38.06 -13.67
N ILE A 512 -8.79 39.12 -13.68
CA ILE A 512 -7.83 39.43 -14.74
C ILE A 512 -6.38 39.22 -14.29
N ASP A 513 -5.51 39.13 -15.28
CA ASP A 513 -4.05 39.13 -15.19
C ASP A 513 -3.61 40.17 -16.21
N THR A 514 -3.17 41.33 -15.73
CA THR A 514 -2.89 42.52 -16.53
C THR A 514 -1.76 42.29 -17.52
N ASP A 515 -0.77 41.44 -17.18
CA ASP A 515 0.34 41.10 -18.08
C ASP A 515 -0.17 40.30 -19.28
N LYS A 516 -1.12 39.40 -19.06
CA LYS A 516 -1.77 38.64 -20.15
C LYS A 516 -2.81 39.43 -20.92
N LEU A 517 -3.42 40.44 -20.28
CA LEU A 517 -4.41 41.32 -20.89
C LEU A 517 -3.72 42.41 -21.75
N GLY A 518 -2.51 42.82 -21.37
CA GLY A 518 -1.69 43.82 -22.07
C GLY A 518 -1.94 45.27 -21.65
N PHE A 519 -2.88 45.51 -20.72
CA PHE A 519 -3.20 46.81 -20.16
C PHE A 519 -3.95 46.66 -18.82
N VAL A 520 -4.11 47.77 -18.11
CA VAL A 520 -4.91 47.86 -16.87
C VAL A 520 -6.28 48.43 -17.22
N PRO A 521 -7.39 47.73 -16.93
CA PRO A 521 -8.73 48.26 -17.20
C PRO A 521 -9.04 49.53 -16.41
N GLU A 522 -9.84 50.40 -17.01
CA GLU A 522 -10.24 51.69 -16.43
C GLU A 522 -11.50 51.54 -15.54
N GLY A 523 -11.58 52.31 -14.45
CA GLY A 523 -12.75 52.38 -13.55
C GLY A 523 -12.61 51.61 -12.22
N GLU A 524 -13.61 51.79 -11.35
CA GLU A 524 -13.58 51.31 -9.94
C GLU A 524 -13.88 49.81 -9.75
N PHE A 525 -14.28 49.09 -10.79
CA PHE A 525 -14.76 47.71 -10.64
C PHE A 525 -13.68 46.75 -10.12
N TYR A 526 -12.50 46.73 -10.75
CA TYR A 526 -11.42 45.83 -10.34
C TYR A 526 -10.77 46.26 -9.03
N HIS A 527 -10.72 47.57 -8.75
CA HIS A 527 -10.27 48.09 -7.47
C HIS A 527 -11.14 47.57 -6.31
N ARG A 528 -12.47 47.72 -6.41
CA ARG A 528 -13.43 47.16 -5.44
C ARG A 528 -13.40 45.62 -5.38
N TYR A 529 -13.23 44.97 -6.53
CA TYR A 529 -13.07 43.51 -6.59
C TYR A 529 -11.85 43.05 -5.79
N ASP A 530 -10.70 43.72 -5.94
CA ASP A 530 -9.47 43.38 -5.25
C ASP A 530 -9.60 43.66 -3.74
N GLU A 531 -10.19 44.79 -3.32
CA GLU A 531 -10.49 45.12 -1.92
C GLU A 531 -11.40 44.07 -1.24
N ILE A 532 -12.41 43.58 -1.96
CA ILE A 532 -13.29 42.51 -1.47
C ILE A 532 -12.51 41.21 -1.23
N LEU A 533 -11.53 40.91 -2.09
CA LEU A 533 -10.75 39.67 -2.01
C LEU A 533 -9.53 39.76 -1.10
N GLU A 534 -9.07 40.97 -0.81
CA GLU A 534 -8.00 41.23 0.15
C GLU A 534 -8.37 40.66 1.53
N GLU A 535 -7.41 39.99 2.17
CA GLU A 535 -7.55 39.38 3.50
C GLU A 535 -8.75 38.42 3.68
N TYR A 536 -9.25 37.78 2.62
CA TYR A 536 -10.34 36.81 2.71
C TYR A 536 -9.88 35.34 2.58
N PRO A 537 -9.29 34.72 3.63
CA PRO A 537 -8.78 33.35 3.62
C PRO A 537 -9.88 32.27 3.71
N LEU A 538 -11.04 32.50 3.10
CA LEU A 538 -12.20 31.60 3.14
C LEU A 538 -11.84 30.13 2.83
N PRO A 539 -11.07 29.80 1.76
CA PRO A 539 -10.73 28.41 1.48
C PRO A 539 -9.89 27.76 2.59
N LYS A 540 -8.97 28.53 3.19
CA LYS A 540 -8.10 28.06 4.28
C LYS A 540 -8.92 27.72 5.52
N ARG A 541 -9.76 28.64 5.98
CA ARG A 541 -10.61 28.46 7.17
C ARG A 541 -11.60 27.32 6.98
N TYR A 542 -12.22 27.24 5.80
CA TYR A 542 -13.16 26.17 5.51
C TYR A 542 -12.48 24.79 5.47
N ASP A 543 -11.23 24.73 4.99
CA ASP A 543 -10.42 23.51 5.00
C ASP A 543 -10.03 23.07 6.42
N MET A 544 -9.72 24.02 7.32
CA MET A 544 -9.49 23.75 8.76
C MET A 544 -10.74 23.14 9.41
N ILE A 545 -11.90 23.78 9.23
CA ILE A 545 -13.20 23.30 9.73
C ILE A 545 -13.50 21.90 9.18
N ARG A 546 -13.31 21.68 7.88
CA ARG A 546 -13.49 20.37 7.23
C ARG A 546 -12.58 19.31 7.85
N ALA A 547 -11.29 19.62 8.05
CA ALA A 547 -10.33 18.69 8.62
C ALA A 547 -10.74 18.23 10.02
N TYR A 548 -11.29 19.14 10.82
CA TYR A 548 -11.79 18.84 12.17
C TYR A 548 -13.08 18.01 12.16
N LEU A 549 -14.08 18.40 11.36
CA LEU A 549 -15.40 17.74 11.32
C LEU A 549 -15.34 16.30 10.79
N THR A 550 -14.35 16.00 9.93
CA THR A 550 -14.16 14.69 9.31
C THR A 550 -13.33 13.72 10.17
N GLN A 551 -12.88 14.15 11.35
CA GLN A 551 -12.19 13.27 12.31
C GLN A 551 -13.09 12.10 12.76
N LYS A 552 -12.47 11.00 13.16
CA LYS A 552 -13.19 9.81 13.63
C LYS A 552 -13.86 10.07 14.98
N PRO A 553 -15.05 9.48 15.22
CA PRO A 553 -15.75 9.61 16.51
C PRO A 553 -15.09 8.82 17.64
N TYR A 554 -14.12 7.93 17.37
CA TYR A 554 -13.37 7.20 18.40
C TYR A 554 -11.86 7.20 18.07
N SER A 555 -11.05 7.13 19.13
CA SER A 555 -9.59 7.13 19.05
C SER A 555 -9.02 5.73 19.36
N GLN A 556 -8.03 5.33 18.58
CA GLN A 556 -7.17 4.17 18.89
C GLN A 556 -5.80 4.60 19.43
N LYS A 557 -5.58 5.92 19.60
CA LYS A 557 -4.34 6.45 20.18
C LYS A 557 -4.21 5.91 21.59
N LYS A 558 -3.04 5.38 21.88
CA LYS A 558 -2.70 4.75 23.16
C LYS A 558 -1.36 5.32 23.62
N LEU A 559 -1.24 5.55 24.91
CA LEU A 559 -0.04 6.04 25.56
C LEU A 559 0.81 4.84 26.00
N LYS A 560 2.10 4.80 25.67
CA LYS A 560 3.02 3.79 26.21
C LYS A 560 3.28 4.12 27.69
N LEU A 561 3.13 3.12 28.56
CA LEU A 561 3.44 3.27 29.98
C LEU A 561 4.83 2.70 30.28
N ASN A 562 5.65 3.45 31.01
CA ASN A 562 7.03 3.11 31.33
C ASN A 562 7.28 2.97 32.84
N PHE A 563 6.36 3.43 33.69
CA PHE A 563 6.50 3.34 35.15
C PHE A 563 7.85 3.90 35.63
N GLN A 564 8.27 5.04 35.05
CA GLN A 564 9.55 5.70 35.28
C GLN A 564 10.81 4.87 34.95
N SER A 565 10.68 3.74 34.25
CA SER A 565 11.79 2.88 33.82
C SER A 565 11.90 2.80 32.31
N SER A 566 13.08 3.15 31.79
CA SER A 566 13.37 3.08 30.35
C SER A 566 13.58 1.65 29.85
N THR A 567 13.72 0.68 30.76
CA THR A 567 13.92 -0.75 30.49
C THR A 567 12.78 -1.62 31.00
N LEU A 568 11.63 -1.02 31.34
CA LEU A 568 10.43 -1.77 31.73
C LEU A 568 10.15 -2.88 30.71
N LEU A 569 9.96 -4.12 31.19
CA LEU A 569 9.61 -5.28 30.36
C LEU A 569 10.62 -5.62 29.24
N ALA A 570 11.86 -5.08 29.28
CA ALA A 570 12.88 -5.37 28.28
C ALA A 570 13.28 -6.85 28.23
N GLY A 571 13.09 -7.60 29.33
CA GLY A 571 13.33 -9.03 29.43
C GLY A 571 12.78 -9.61 30.72
N TRP A 572 12.62 -10.94 30.74
CA TRP A 572 12.05 -11.67 31.86
C TRP A 572 13.09 -12.38 32.73
N ASP A 573 14.38 -12.28 32.38
CA ASP A 573 15.44 -12.99 33.10
C ASP A 573 15.44 -12.63 34.59
N LYS A 574 15.50 -13.64 35.45
CA LYS A 574 15.48 -13.50 36.91
C LYS A 574 16.52 -12.49 37.41
N ASN A 575 17.71 -12.46 36.79
CA ASN A 575 18.79 -11.55 37.17
C ASN A 575 18.52 -10.08 36.78
N LYS A 576 17.45 -9.84 36.02
CA LYS A 576 17.06 -8.54 35.47
C LYS A 576 15.70 -8.05 35.97
N GLU A 577 15.05 -8.77 36.90
CA GLU A 577 13.74 -8.37 37.44
C GLU A 577 13.76 -6.98 38.07
N THR A 578 14.79 -6.64 38.85
CA THR A 578 14.93 -5.33 39.51
C THR A 578 15.24 -4.18 38.53
N GLN A 579 15.82 -4.51 37.36
CA GLN A 579 16.10 -3.56 36.28
C GLN A 579 14.86 -3.35 35.38
N ASN A 580 14.16 -4.43 35.06
CA ASN A 580 13.02 -4.44 34.13
C ASN A 580 11.67 -4.31 34.84
N LEU A 581 11.68 -4.23 36.17
CA LEU A 581 10.55 -4.00 37.08
C LEU A 581 9.35 -4.94 36.91
N SER A 582 9.51 -6.12 36.32
CA SER A 582 8.37 -6.96 35.91
C SER A 582 8.55 -8.44 36.19
N VAL A 583 7.46 -9.08 36.60
CA VAL A 583 7.39 -10.51 36.95
C VAL A 583 6.05 -11.09 36.50
N LEU A 584 6.05 -12.33 36.00
CA LEU A 584 4.81 -13.07 35.69
C LEU A 584 4.47 -14.08 36.77
N LEU A 585 3.17 -14.24 37.04
CA LEU A 585 2.64 -15.23 37.97
C LEU A 585 1.51 -16.04 37.34
N LYS A 586 1.22 -17.23 37.89
CA LYS A 586 0.08 -18.07 37.51
C LYS A 586 -0.71 -18.56 38.73
N ARG A 587 -1.97 -18.91 38.51
CA ARG A 587 -2.83 -19.69 39.42
C ARG A 587 -3.79 -20.51 38.56
N GLY A 588 -3.61 -21.83 38.51
CA GLY A 588 -4.32 -22.68 37.53
C GLY A 588 -4.13 -22.18 36.10
N GLU A 589 -5.22 -21.90 35.39
CA GLU A 589 -5.22 -21.35 34.01
C GLU A 589 -5.04 -19.82 33.94
N LEU A 590 -5.16 -19.12 35.08
CA LEU A 590 -5.05 -17.67 35.14
C LEU A 590 -3.58 -17.23 35.13
N ARG A 591 -3.32 -16.07 34.54
CA ARG A 591 -1.98 -15.47 34.41
C ARG A 591 -2.02 -14.02 34.85
N TYR A 592 -0.95 -13.58 35.50
CA TYR A 592 -0.83 -12.25 36.08
C TYR A 592 0.51 -11.63 35.71
N LEU A 593 0.52 -10.30 35.66
CA LEU A 593 1.70 -9.46 35.53
C LEU A 593 1.79 -8.60 36.78
N ALA A 594 2.94 -8.64 37.45
CA ALA A 594 3.28 -7.72 38.52
C ALA A 594 4.34 -6.73 38.02
N ILE A 595 4.15 -5.45 38.32
CA ILE A 595 5.13 -4.39 38.05
C ILE A 595 5.56 -3.79 39.38
N MET A 596 6.85 -3.83 39.68
CA MET A 596 7.39 -3.20 40.89
C MET A 596 7.49 -1.70 40.71
N LYS A 597 7.21 -0.95 41.78
CA LYS A 597 7.51 0.47 41.83
C LYS A 597 9.03 0.68 41.79
N LYS A 598 9.52 1.69 41.06
CA LYS A 598 10.96 1.85 40.76
C LYS A 598 11.84 2.00 42.01
N ASP A 599 11.35 2.73 43.00
CA ASP A 599 11.97 2.94 44.32
C ASP A 599 11.83 1.71 45.25
N GLN A 600 11.01 0.73 44.88
CA GLN A 600 10.77 -0.51 45.63
C GLN A 600 10.98 -1.76 44.76
N ASN A 601 11.97 -1.69 43.86
CA ASN A 601 12.25 -2.68 42.82
C ASN A 601 12.80 -4.03 43.32
N LYS A 602 12.95 -4.22 44.63
CA LYS A 602 13.44 -5.45 45.26
C LYS A 602 12.34 -6.30 45.90
N PHE A 603 11.07 -5.96 45.68
CA PHE A 603 9.94 -6.66 46.31
C PHE A 603 10.01 -8.20 46.13
N PHE A 604 10.34 -8.68 44.92
CA PHE A 604 10.47 -10.10 44.61
C PHE A 604 11.81 -10.74 45.01
N GLU A 605 12.77 -9.97 45.56
CA GLU A 605 13.98 -10.50 46.20
C GLU A 605 13.71 -10.89 47.67
N ASN A 606 12.59 -10.46 48.26
CA ASN A 606 12.24 -10.77 49.64
C ASN A 606 12.06 -12.29 49.84
N ALA A 607 12.97 -12.90 50.60
CA ALA A 607 12.93 -14.33 50.89
C ALA A 607 11.63 -14.78 51.58
N GLN A 608 11.01 -13.93 52.40
CA GLN A 608 9.75 -14.22 53.10
C GLN A 608 8.59 -14.45 52.13
N LEU A 609 8.60 -13.83 50.94
CA LEU A 609 7.58 -14.02 49.92
C LEU A 609 7.47 -15.49 49.47
N TYR A 610 8.56 -16.24 49.60
CA TYR A 610 8.65 -17.64 49.17
C TYR A 610 8.66 -18.64 50.33
N GLN A 611 8.53 -18.17 51.57
CA GLN A 611 8.34 -19.01 52.75
C GLN A 611 6.85 -19.21 52.99
N ASN A 612 6.45 -20.43 53.38
CA ASN A 612 5.05 -20.79 53.65
C ASN A 612 4.08 -20.33 52.52
N PRO A 613 4.28 -20.82 51.28
CA PRO A 613 3.44 -20.40 50.15
C PRO A 613 1.96 -20.69 50.42
N SER A 614 1.09 -19.75 50.06
CA SER A 614 -0.34 -19.76 50.38
C SER A 614 -1.19 -19.30 49.19
N GLY A 615 -2.43 -19.77 49.08
CA GLY A 615 -3.39 -19.31 48.05
C GLY A 615 -3.17 -19.81 46.61
N GLY A 616 -2.10 -20.58 46.34
CA GLY A 616 -1.91 -21.33 45.10
C GLY A 616 -1.39 -20.52 43.91
N ARG A 617 -0.86 -19.30 44.14
CA ARG A 617 -0.11 -18.54 43.13
C ARG A 617 1.35 -18.96 43.09
N GLU A 618 1.90 -18.96 41.89
CA GLU A 618 3.31 -19.27 41.63
C GLU A 618 3.93 -18.18 40.75
N LYS A 619 5.13 -17.75 41.11
CA LYS A 619 5.96 -16.80 40.39
C LYS A 619 6.87 -17.51 39.40
N MET A 620 7.02 -16.94 38.21
CA MET A 620 7.89 -17.47 37.17
C MET A 620 9.34 -17.05 37.40
N ASP A 621 10.24 -18.02 37.48
CA ASP A 621 11.69 -17.83 37.40
C ASP A 621 12.13 -18.15 35.97
N TYR A 622 12.30 -17.11 35.15
CA TYR A 622 12.71 -17.23 33.75
C TYR A 622 14.22 -17.08 33.62
N LYS A 623 14.84 -17.97 32.86
CA LYS A 623 16.27 -17.94 32.55
C LYS A 623 16.49 -18.10 31.05
N LEU A 624 17.35 -17.26 30.49
CA LEU A 624 17.68 -17.29 29.07
C LEU A 624 19.16 -17.03 28.83
N LEU A 625 19.78 -17.87 27.98
CA LEU A 625 21.05 -17.62 27.34
C LEU A 625 20.79 -17.15 25.89
N PRO A 626 20.72 -15.84 25.62
CA PRO A 626 20.43 -15.35 24.27
C PRO A 626 21.72 -15.29 23.44
N GLY A 627 21.66 -15.65 22.16
CA GLY A 627 22.76 -15.36 21.22
C GLY A 627 24.08 -15.99 21.63
N ALA A 628 24.14 -17.33 21.62
CA ALA A 628 25.29 -18.10 22.13
C ALA A 628 26.61 -17.65 21.49
N ASN A 629 26.61 -17.34 20.20
CA ASN A 629 27.78 -16.85 19.47
C ASN A 629 28.40 -15.55 20.02
N LYS A 630 27.65 -14.74 20.76
CA LYS A 630 28.12 -13.50 21.40
C LYS A 630 28.29 -13.66 22.90
N MET A 631 27.36 -14.35 23.55
CA MET A 631 27.34 -14.44 25.01
C MET A 631 28.35 -15.45 25.55
N LEU A 632 28.57 -16.59 24.88
CA LEU A 632 29.60 -17.55 25.29
C LEU A 632 30.99 -16.91 25.35
N PRO A 633 31.52 -16.26 24.29
CA PRO A 633 32.83 -15.64 24.39
C PRO A 633 32.86 -14.47 25.38
N LYS A 634 31.79 -13.66 25.45
CA LYS A 634 31.71 -12.53 26.39
C LYS A 634 31.75 -12.97 27.87
N CYS A 635 31.05 -14.04 28.22
CA CYS A 635 30.90 -14.49 29.60
C CYS A 635 31.97 -15.50 30.02
N LEU A 636 32.36 -16.41 29.12
CA LEU A 636 33.32 -17.48 29.42
C LEU A 636 34.78 -17.07 29.15
N MET A 637 35.01 -16.00 28.38
CA MET A 637 36.32 -15.34 28.23
C MET A 637 36.20 -13.84 28.52
N PRO A 638 35.87 -13.45 29.77
CA PRO A 638 35.55 -12.06 30.08
C PRO A 638 36.79 -11.17 29.95
N GLY A 639 36.59 -9.93 29.46
CA GLY A 639 37.72 -9.04 29.15
C GLY A 639 38.63 -8.68 30.32
N LYS A 640 38.15 -8.78 31.56
CA LYS A 640 38.96 -8.54 32.78
C LYS A 640 39.93 -9.68 33.08
N ASP A 641 39.53 -10.92 32.78
CA ASP A 641 40.32 -12.12 32.97
C ASP A 641 39.81 -13.21 32.02
N LYS A 642 40.44 -13.32 30.85
CA LYS A 642 40.00 -14.26 29.82
C LYS A 642 40.18 -15.72 30.24
N LYS A 643 41.04 -16.03 31.22
CA LYS A 643 41.34 -17.39 31.66
C LYS A 643 40.46 -17.86 32.82
N LYS A 644 39.63 -16.99 33.42
CA LYS A 644 38.77 -17.28 34.59
C LYS A 644 38.05 -18.64 34.53
N TYR A 645 37.51 -19.01 33.37
CA TYR A 645 36.73 -20.25 33.20
C TYR A 645 37.51 -21.38 32.49
N GLY A 646 38.83 -21.25 32.36
CA GLY A 646 39.72 -22.29 31.85
C GLY A 646 40.10 -22.16 30.38
N ALA A 647 40.05 -20.96 29.78
CA ALA A 647 40.56 -20.75 28.42
C ALA A 647 42.11 -20.81 28.41
N SER A 648 42.69 -21.76 27.67
CA SER A 648 44.15 -21.83 27.47
C SER A 648 44.63 -20.77 26.48
N ASP A 649 45.94 -20.53 26.43
CA ASP A 649 46.53 -19.59 25.45
C ASP A 649 46.23 -20.03 24.00
N GLU A 650 46.20 -21.34 23.73
CA GLU A 650 45.80 -21.90 22.44
C GLU A 650 44.35 -21.52 22.05
N ILE A 651 43.40 -21.61 23.00
CA ILE A 651 41.99 -21.21 22.76
C ILE A 651 41.89 -19.71 22.44
N LEU A 652 42.67 -18.87 23.14
CA LEU A 652 42.68 -17.43 22.89
C LEU A 652 43.25 -17.10 21.51
N GLU A 653 44.33 -17.79 21.12
CA GLU A 653 44.98 -17.59 19.82
C GLU A 653 44.08 -18.02 18.66
N LEU A 654 43.48 -19.23 18.71
CA LEU A 654 42.56 -19.69 17.67
C LEU A 654 41.31 -18.81 17.59
N TYR A 655 40.82 -18.29 18.73
CA TYR A 655 39.66 -17.41 18.74
C TYR A 655 39.97 -16.07 18.05
N GLN A 656 41.16 -15.52 18.31
CA GLN A 656 41.64 -14.30 17.66
C GLN A 656 41.88 -14.48 16.16
N LYS A 657 42.44 -15.62 15.75
CA LYS A 657 42.62 -15.99 14.33
C LYS A 657 41.31 -16.28 13.60
N GLY A 658 40.27 -16.68 14.34
CA GLY A 658 38.98 -17.05 13.77
C GLY A 658 38.97 -18.40 13.06
N SER A 659 39.96 -19.27 13.29
CA SER A 659 40.12 -20.56 12.58
C SER A 659 38.99 -21.56 12.82
N PHE A 660 38.15 -21.35 13.83
CA PHE A 660 36.94 -22.15 14.08
C PHE A 660 35.75 -21.79 13.16
N LYS A 661 35.82 -20.68 12.40
CA LYS A 661 34.71 -20.20 11.56
C LYS A 661 34.84 -20.74 10.13
N LYS A 662 33.82 -21.46 9.67
CA LYS A 662 33.78 -22.04 8.32
C LYS A 662 33.83 -21.02 7.18
N SER A 663 33.48 -19.76 7.44
CA SER A 663 33.56 -18.67 6.47
C SER A 663 34.96 -18.11 6.24
N GLU A 664 35.91 -18.42 7.14
CA GLU A 664 37.28 -17.93 7.06
C GLU A 664 38.16 -18.91 6.26
N LYS A 665 39.12 -18.37 5.49
CA LYS A 665 40.08 -19.21 4.75
C LYS A 665 40.96 -20.06 5.68
N SER A 666 41.15 -19.60 6.91
CA SER A 666 41.92 -20.28 7.96
C SER A 666 41.13 -21.37 8.70
N PHE A 667 39.96 -21.79 8.17
CA PHE A 667 39.11 -22.77 8.84
C PHE A 667 39.86 -24.08 9.13
N ASN A 668 39.80 -24.52 10.38
CA ASN A 668 40.39 -25.75 10.87
C ASN A 668 39.39 -26.50 11.77
N LEU A 669 39.09 -27.75 11.42
CA LEU A 669 38.09 -28.57 12.12
C LEU A 669 38.53 -28.94 13.55
N LEU A 670 39.83 -29.14 13.78
CA LEU A 670 40.35 -29.45 15.11
C LEU A 670 40.26 -28.25 16.05
N ASP A 671 40.55 -27.04 15.55
CA ASP A 671 40.39 -25.81 16.32
C ASP A 671 38.91 -25.54 16.67
N LEU A 672 37.98 -25.87 15.77
CA LEU A 672 36.55 -25.87 16.05
C LEU A 672 36.21 -26.79 17.22
N HIS A 673 36.66 -28.05 17.16
CA HIS A 673 36.41 -29.05 18.21
C HIS A 673 36.99 -28.62 19.55
N ARG A 674 38.24 -28.14 19.59
CA ARG A 674 38.87 -27.59 20.79
C ARG A 674 38.08 -26.46 21.42
N LEU A 675 37.56 -25.53 20.61
CA LEU A 675 36.74 -24.43 21.11
C LEU A 675 35.41 -24.94 21.71
N ILE A 676 34.79 -25.93 21.08
CA ILE A 676 33.57 -26.55 21.58
C ILE A 676 33.83 -27.27 22.92
N ASP A 677 34.92 -28.04 23.03
CA ASP A 677 35.29 -28.72 24.27
C ASP A 677 35.56 -27.74 25.40
N PHE A 678 36.26 -26.64 25.11
CA PHE A 678 36.39 -25.53 26.04
C PHE A 678 35.01 -25.04 26.52
N TYR A 679 34.09 -24.72 25.61
CA TYR A 679 32.76 -24.25 25.99
C TYR A 679 31.99 -25.27 26.82
N LYS A 680 32.01 -26.56 26.45
CA LYS A 680 31.38 -27.65 27.23
C LYS A 680 31.94 -27.73 28.65
N SER A 681 33.26 -27.53 28.82
CA SER A 681 33.91 -27.53 30.14
C SER A 681 33.65 -26.27 30.96
N ALA A 682 33.44 -25.13 30.30
CA ALA A 682 33.29 -23.82 30.94
C ALA A 682 31.83 -23.51 31.32
N LEU A 683 30.86 -24.01 30.57
CA LEU A 683 29.42 -23.80 30.81
C LEU A 683 28.98 -24.20 32.24
N PRO A 684 29.33 -25.38 32.78
CA PRO A 684 28.98 -25.76 34.16
C PRO A 684 29.67 -24.92 35.24
N LYS A 685 30.77 -24.23 34.91
CA LYS A 685 31.52 -23.38 35.86
C LYS A 685 30.92 -21.97 35.98
N TYR A 686 30.05 -21.56 35.05
CA TYR A 686 29.45 -20.25 35.06
C TYR A 686 28.19 -20.22 35.93
N GLU A 687 28.29 -19.55 37.08
CA GLU A 687 27.28 -19.49 38.16
C GLU A 687 25.84 -19.29 37.66
N ASP A 688 25.62 -18.40 36.69
CA ASP A 688 24.28 -18.05 36.19
C ASP A 688 23.65 -19.08 35.24
N TRP A 689 24.45 -19.98 34.67
CA TRP A 689 24.04 -20.97 33.66
C TRP A 689 24.05 -22.41 34.18
N GLN A 690 24.48 -22.65 35.41
CA GLN A 690 24.39 -23.96 36.10
C GLN A 690 22.97 -24.50 36.20
N VAL A 691 21.97 -23.62 36.10
CA VAL A 691 20.55 -23.98 36.10
C VAL A 691 20.12 -24.72 34.83
N PHE A 692 20.91 -24.67 33.76
CA PHE A 692 20.63 -25.38 32.53
C PHE A 692 21.31 -26.75 32.55
N ASP A 693 20.53 -27.81 32.40
CA ASP A 693 21.02 -29.18 32.27
C ASP A 693 21.40 -29.48 30.81
N PHE A 694 22.56 -28.97 30.39
CA PHE A 694 23.01 -29.09 29.00
C PHE A 694 23.44 -30.52 28.64
N GLN A 695 22.81 -31.07 27.61
CA GLN A 695 23.09 -32.37 27.00
C GLN A 695 23.56 -32.16 25.55
N PHE A 696 24.87 -32.26 25.32
CA PHE A 696 25.47 -32.01 24.00
C PHE A 696 25.80 -33.28 23.25
N GLN A 697 25.76 -33.23 21.92
CA GLN A 697 26.28 -34.29 21.07
C GLN A 697 27.80 -34.45 21.23
N PRO A 698 28.39 -35.60 20.85
CA PRO A 698 29.85 -35.75 20.76
C PRO A 698 30.48 -34.64 19.92
N THR A 699 31.64 -34.13 20.33
CA THR A 699 32.25 -32.94 19.70
C THR A 699 32.57 -33.18 18.22
N GLU A 700 32.90 -34.42 17.88
CA GLU A 700 33.24 -34.89 16.53
C GLU A 700 32.06 -34.78 15.55
N ALA A 701 30.81 -34.75 16.06
CA ALA A 701 29.61 -34.60 15.25
C ALA A 701 29.47 -33.19 14.67
N TYR A 702 30.15 -32.18 15.25
CA TYR A 702 30.05 -30.80 14.79
C TYR A 702 31.00 -30.53 13.61
N GLN A 703 30.43 -30.02 12.53
CA GLN A 703 31.11 -29.61 11.30
C GLN A 703 31.16 -28.08 11.13
N ASP A 704 30.43 -27.37 11.98
CA ASP A 704 30.30 -25.92 11.98
C ASP A 704 29.91 -25.43 13.38
N ILE A 705 30.55 -24.38 13.88
CA ILE A 705 30.29 -23.83 15.23
C ILE A 705 28.82 -23.43 15.44
N SER A 706 28.11 -23.06 14.37
CA SER A 706 26.68 -22.72 14.46
C SER A 706 25.81 -23.90 14.88
N GLN A 707 26.23 -25.15 14.63
CA GLN A 707 25.52 -26.35 15.11
C GLN A 707 25.55 -26.39 16.64
N PHE A 708 26.73 -26.24 17.24
CA PHE A 708 26.88 -26.17 18.70
C PHE A 708 26.11 -24.98 19.29
N TYR A 709 26.23 -23.79 18.70
CA TYR A 709 25.49 -22.62 19.17
C TYR A 709 23.97 -22.80 19.14
N ARG A 710 23.42 -23.53 18.15
CA ARG A 710 21.99 -23.85 18.10
C ARG A 710 21.56 -24.76 19.25
N GLU A 711 22.35 -25.79 19.56
CA GLU A 711 22.07 -26.68 20.69
C GLU A 711 22.11 -25.92 22.03
N VAL A 712 23.10 -25.04 22.22
CA VAL A 712 23.18 -24.16 23.39
C VAL A 712 21.94 -23.26 23.50
N GLU A 713 21.51 -22.64 22.41
CA GLU A 713 20.32 -21.76 22.43
C GLU A 713 19.02 -22.53 22.67
N GLN A 714 18.90 -23.75 22.14
CA GLN A 714 17.73 -24.61 22.34
C GLN A 714 17.57 -25.01 23.81
N GLN A 715 18.68 -25.29 24.49
CA GLN A 715 18.68 -25.74 25.89
C GLN A 715 18.82 -24.59 26.88
N GLY A 716 19.34 -23.44 26.44
CA GLY A 716 19.51 -22.21 27.22
C GLY A 716 18.24 -21.41 27.44
N TYR A 717 17.08 -22.06 27.56
CA TYR A 717 15.80 -21.43 27.85
C TYR A 717 15.00 -22.28 28.86
N LEU A 718 14.72 -21.71 30.03
CA LEU A 718 14.07 -22.43 31.13
C LEU A 718 13.03 -21.55 31.83
N LEU A 719 11.89 -22.16 32.15
CA LEU A 719 10.81 -21.57 32.94
C LEU A 719 10.55 -22.41 34.18
N ASN A 720 10.94 -21.91 35.35
CA ASN A 720 10.62 -22.54 36.64
C ASN A 720 9.50 -21.78 37.35
N TRP A 721 8.80 -22.45 38.27
CA TRP A 721 7.72 -21.86 39.05
C TRP A 721 7.99 -22.02 40.54
N ARG A 722 7.79 -20.95 41.30
CA ARG A 722 8.01 -20.92 42.74
C ARG A 722 6.76 -20.40 43.44
N GLY A 723 6.24 -21.16 44.41
CA GLY A 723 5.08 -20.75 45.21
C GLY A 723 5.33 -19.43 45.94
N VAL A 724 4.29 -18.60 46.05
CA VAL A 724 4.35 -17.32 46.78
C VAL A 724 3.37 -17.29 47.95
N ASN A 725 3.68 -16.49 48.95
CA ASN A 725 2.77 -16.16 50.05
C ASN A 725 1.85 -15.01 49.62
N GLU A 726 0.55 -15.29 49.46
CA GLU A 726 -0.42 -14.31 48.95
C GLU A 726 -0.63 -13.12 49.90
N GLU A 727 -0.49 -13.29 51.22
CA GLU A 727 -0.68 -12.20 52.18
C GLU A 727 0.42 -11.12 52.05
N ILE A 728 1.65 -11.54 51.74
CA ILE A 728 2.73 -10.59 51.44
C ILE A 728 2.46 -9.87 50.11
N LEU A 729 1.91 -10.59 49.12
CA LEU A 729 1.53 -10.01 47.84
C LEU A 729 0.43 -8.95 48.01
N LYS A 730 -0.60 -9.22 48.83
CA LYS A 730 -1.67 -8.25 49.15
C LYS A 730 -1.12 -6.99 49.78
N LYS A 731 -0.26 -7.12 50.81
CA LYS A 731 0.41 -5.99 51.46
C LYS A 731 1.20 -5.14 50.47
N GLY A 732 1.87 -5.77 49.51
CA GLY A 732 2.59 -5.10 48.44
C GLY A 732 1.70 -4.32 47.46
N ILE A 733 0.43 -4.73 47.29
CA ILE A 733 -0.54 -4.00 46.47
C ILE A 733 -1.13 -2.84 47.28
N GLU A 734 -1.53 -3.10 48.53
CA GLU A 734 -2.07 -2.11 49.48
C GLU A 734 -1.15 -0.91 49.69
N ASN A 735 0.14 -1.16 49.91
CA ASN A 735 1.12 -0.11 50.17
C ASN A 735 1.72 0.51 48.89
N GLY A 736 1.29 0.05 47.70
CA GLY A 736 1.78 0.53 46.41
C GLY A 736 3.19 0.07 46.02
N SER A 737 3.77 -0.94 46.66
CA SER A 737 5.05 -1.55 46.26
C SER A 737 4.99 -2.20 44.89
N ILE A 738 3.84 -2.78 44.54
CA ILE A 738 3.61 -3.45 43.26
C ILE A 738 2.25 -3.05 42.66
N PHE A 739 2.22 -2.93 41.34
CA PHE A 739 1.00 -2.89 40.55
C PHE A 739 0.71 -4.30 40.03
N PHE A 740 -0.49 -4.81 40.29
CA PHE A 740 -0.85 -6.19 39.98
C PHE A 740 -1.97 -6.24 38.94
N PHE A 741 -1.76 -7.04 37.88
CA PHE A 741 -2.67 -7.10 36.75
C PHE A 741 -3.01 -8.54 36.38
N GLN A 742 -4.27 -8.83 36.12
CA GLN A 742 -4.68 -10.06 35.46
C GLN A 742 -4.59 -9.91 33.94
N ILE A 743 -3.93 -10.87 33.28
CA ILE A 743 -3.89 -10.94 31.82
C ILE A 743 -5.20 -11.57 31.33
N SER A 744 -6.03 -10.79 30.64
CA SER A 744 -7.34 -11.24 30.18
C SER A 744 -7.29 -12.34 29.10
N SER A 745 -8.35 -13.15 29.05
CA SER A 745 -8.63 -14.09 27.95
C SER A 745 -10.13 -14.14 27.71
N LYS A 746 -10.56 -14.17 26.45
CA LYS A 746 -11.97 -14.37 26.11
C LYS A 746 -12.46 -15.78 26.45
N ASP A 747 -11.58 -16.77 26.34
CA ASP A 747 -11.90 -18.17 26.59
C ASP A 747 -12.07 -18.53 28.08
N PHE A 748 -11.80 -17.60 29.01
CA PHE A 748 -12.03 -17.85 30.45
C PHE A 748 -13.51 -17.82 30.84
N SER A 749 -14.40 -17.33 29.97
CA SER A 749 -15.85 -17.31 30.25
C SER A 749 -16.57 -18.61 29.89
N GLY A 750 -15.87 -19.65 29.43
CA GLY A 750 -16.44 -20.99 29.14
C GLY A 750 -17.31 -21.10 27.88
N ASN A 751 -17.64 -19.99 27.20
CA ASN A 751 -18.69 -19.94 26.17
C ASN A 751 -18.21 -20.24 24.72
N SER A 752 -16.97 -20.69 24.49
CA SER A 752 -16.44 -20.94 23.14
C SER A 752 -15.99 -22.39 22.98
N SER A 753 -16.54 -23.10 22.00
CA SER A 753 -16.21 -24.50 21.70
C SER A 753 -14.80 -24.69 21.12
N THR A 754 -14.26 -23.69 20.42
CA THR A 754 -12.88 -23.68 19.90
C THR A 754 -12.10 -22.49 20.47
N PRO A 755 -10.96 -22.71 21.15
CA PRO A 755 -10.15 -21.61 21.71
C PRO A 755 -9.61 -20.62 20.67
N ASP A 756 -9.40 -19.37 21.08
CA ASP A 756 -8.67 -18.40 20.27
C ASP A 756 -7.23 -18.84 20.01
N LEU A 757 -6.67 -18.52 18.85
CA LEU A 757 -5.31 -18.93 18.48
C LEU A 757 -4.26 -18.38 19.46
N GLN A 758 -4.46 -17.15 19.96
CA GLN A 758 -3.57 -16.59 20.98
C GLN A 758 -3.70 -17.27 22.34
N THR A 759 -4.84 -17.90 22.63
CA THR A 759 -4.99 -18.75 23.82
C THR A 759 -4.21 -20.04 23.67
N LEU A 760 -4.24 -20.66 22.48
CA LEU A 760 -3.40 -21.83 22.18
C LEU A 760 -1.91 -21.50 22.28
N TYR A 761 -1.47 -20.36 21.74
CA TYR A 761 -0.09 -19.88 21.93
C TYR A 761 0.28 -19.75 23.41
N ARG A 762 -0.58 -19.11 24.20
CA ARG A 762 -0.34 -18.92 25.64
C ARG A 762 -0.19 -20.25 26.37
N LYS A 763 -1.05 -21.22 26.09
CA LYS A 763 -0.95 -22.56 26.69
C LYS A 763 0.40 -23.20 26.36
N GLN A 764 0.85 -23.08 25.12
CA GLN A 764 2.13 -23.62 24.68
C GLN A 764 3.35 -22.91 25.28
N ILE A 765 3.32 -21.60 25.52
CA ILE A 765 4.45 -20.89 26.16
C ILE A 765 4.82 -21.53 27.52
N PHE A 766 3.82 -21.99 28.27
CA PHE A 766 4.01 -22.51 29.62
C PHE A 766 3.92 -24.04 29.71
N ALA A 767 3.85 -24.73 28.56
CA ALA A 767 3.84 -26.18 28.51
C ALA A 767 5.27 -26.73 28.69
N PRO A 768 5.45 -27.87 29.39
CA PRO A 768 6.73 -28.56 29.45
C PRO A 768 7.26 -28.89 28.05
N HIS A 769 8.58 -28.76 27.83
CA HIS A 769 9.25 -29.09 26.56
C HIS A 769 8.69 -28.41 25.31
N SER A 770 8.11 -27.21 25.46
CA SER A 770 7.56 -26.45 24.36
C SER A 770 8.62 -25.79 23.48
N GLN A 771 8.39 -25.80 22.17
CA GLN A 771 9.19 -25.05 21.19
C GLN A 771 8.69 -23.60 21.00
N VAL A 772 7.85 -23.11 21.92
CA VAL A 772 7.35 -21.74 21.93
C VAL A 772 8.02 -20.96 23.05
N LYS A 773 8.87 -20.01 22.67
CA LYS A 773 9.60 -19.15 23.60
C LYS A 773 8.84 -17.85 23.88
N LEU A 774 8.75 -17.48 25.16
CA LEU A 774 8.39 -16.13 25.59
C LEU A 774 9.58 -15.18 25.39
N ASN A 775 9.38 -14.10 24.64
CA ASN A 775 10.42 -13.10 24.40
C ASN A 775 10.28 -11.91 25.37
N GLY A 776 11.39 -11.19 25.59
CA GLY A 776 11.41 -9.88 26.27
C GLY A 776 10.80 -8.76 25.43
N GLU A 777 11.13 -7.50 25.74
CA GLU A 777 10.63 -6.31 25.04
C GLU A 777 9.10 -6.24 24.92
N ALA A 778 8.40 -6.64 25.99
CA ALA A 778 6.95 -6.46 26.06
C ALA A 778 6.60 -4.99 26.34
N GLU A 779 5.37 -4.58 26.00
CA GLU A 779 4.94 -3.18 26.15
C GLU A 779 3.54 -3.10 26.76
N ILE A 780 3.32 -2.08 27.58
CA ILE A 780 2.01 -1.73 28.15
C ILE A 780 1.56 -0.40 27.59
N PHE A 781 0.28 -0.31 27.29
CA PHE A 781 -0.33 0.92 26.84
C PHE A 781 -1.62 1.24 27.58
N LEU A 782 -1.82 2.51 27.90
CA LEU A 782 -3.11 3.05 28.32
C LEU A 782 -3.85 3.62 27.11
N ARG A 783 -5.07 3.12 26.85
CA ARG A 783 -6.01 3.75 25.92
C ARG A 783 -7.13 4.39 26.71
N LYS A 784 -7.21 5.72 26.69
CA LYS A 784 -8.33 6.47 27.28
C LYS A 784 -9.65 6.16 26.57
N ALA A 785 -10.75 6.25 27.30
CA ALA A 785 -12.10 6.21 26.75
C ALA A 785 -12.25 7.29 25.67
N SER A 786 -12.92 6.95 24.58
CA SER A 786 -13.08 7.85 23.45
C SER A 786 -14.47 7.78 22.83
N PHE A 787 -15.42 7.14 23.52
CA PHE A 787 -16.76 6.88 23.00
C PHE A 787 -17.76 6.92 24.14
N ALA A 788 -18.88 7.62 23.96
CA ALA A 788 -19.96 7.63 24.94
C ALA A 788 -20.66 6.27 24.98
N LYS A 789 -21.26 5.91 26.12
CA LYS A 789 -22.05 4.67 26.25
C LYS A 789 -23.37 4.83 25.49
N GLU A 790 -23.45 4.22 24.31
CA GLU A 790 -24.67 4.12 23.51
C GLU A 790 -25.29 2.74 23.72
N LYS A 791 -26.46 2.69 24.36
CA LYS A 791 -27.21 1.44 24.58
C LYS A 791 -27.87 1.01 23.28
N LYS A 792 -27.81 -0.28 22.97
CA LYS A 792 -28.60 -0.87 21.87
C LYS A 792 -29.70 -1.73 22.48
N THR A 793 -30.95 -1.44 22.13
CA THR A 793 -32.09 -2.33 22.43
C THR A 793 -32.01 -3.51 21.47
N LEU A 794 -31.40 -4.61 21.89
CA LEU A 794 -31.46 -5.88 21.17
C LEU A 794 -32.35 -6.84 21.97
N LYS A 795 -33.32 -7.47 21.29
CA LYS A 795 -34.23 -8.48 21.87
C LYS A 795 -33.51 -9.82 22.10
N HIS A 796 -32.51 -9.85 22.98
CA HIS A 796 -32.01 -11.11 23.52
C HIS A 796 -32.05 -11.01 25.04
N ASP A 797 -32.75 -11.96 25.64
CA ASP A 797 -33.13 -11.96 27.05
C ASP A 797 -31.91 -11.81 27.99
N HIS A 798 -32.05 -10.88 28.94
CA HIS A 798 -31.22 -10.67 30.14
C HIS A 798 -29.83 -10.00 30.05
N PHE A 799 -29.36 -9.47 28.89
CA PHE A 799 -28.05 -8.78 28.85
C PHE A 799 -28.06 -7.40 28.14
N GLU A 800 -27.41 -6.41 28.75
CA GLU A 800 -27.21 -5.08 28.15
C GLU A 800 -26.10 -5.10 27.09
N VAL A 801 -26.44 -4.78 25.83
CA VAL A 801 -25.49 -4.69 24.72
C VAL A 801 -25.11 -3.23 24.46
N ILE A 802 -23.85 -2.88 24.76
CA ILE A 802 -23.28 -1.54 24.53
C ILE A 802 -22.48 -1.53 23.23
N LYS A 803 -22.87 -0.65 22.29
CA LYS A 803 -22.14 -0.47 21.04
C LYS A 803 -20.75 0.08 21.34
N HIS A 804 -19.72 -0.51 20.72
CA HIS A 804 -18.33 -0.11 20.93
C HIS A 804 -17.85 -0.12 22.39
N ARG A 805 -18.46 -0.91 23.29
CA ARG A 805 -18.14 -1.01 24.75
C ARG A 805 -16.66 -0.87 25.10
N ARG A 806 -15.77 -1.55 24.36
CA ARG A 806 -14.32 -1.49 24.60
C ARG A 806 -13.73 -0.07 24.56
N TYR A 807 -14.35 0.88 23.86
CA TYR A 807 -13.90 2.27 23.75
C TYR A 807 -14.62 3.23 24.71
N THR A 808 -15.55 2.74 25.55
CA THR A 808 -16.32 3.55 26.50
C THR A 808 -15.68 3.65 27.88
N GLU A 809 -14.53 3.02 28.08
CA GLU A 809 -13.80 2.95 29.33
C GLU A 809 -12.29 2.91 29.03
N ASP A 810 -11.51 3.38 29.99
CA ASP A 810 -10.05 3.31 29.93
C ASP A 810 -9.59 1.85 29.95
N LYS A 811 -8.60 1.51 29.12
CA LYS A 811 -8.09 0.15 28.97
C LYS A 811 -6.58 0.10 28.99
N LEU A 812 -6.04 -0.81 29.80
CA LEU A 812 -4.64 -1.22 29.74
C LEU A 812 -4.47 -2.36 28.73
N LEU A 813 -3.52 -2.22 27.82
CA LEU A 813 -3.22 -3.17 26.76
C LEU A 813 -1.80 -3.68 26.92
N PHE A 814 -1.63 -4.99 26.94
CA PHE A 814 -0.35 -5.67 27.02
C PHE A 814 -0.01 -6.34 25.69
N HIS A 815 1.16 -5.99 25.18
CA HIS A 815 1.74 -6.51 23.96
C HIS A 815 2.96 -7.34 24.32
N VAL A 816 2.94 -8.65 24.07
CA VAL A 816 4.03 -9.56 24.44
C VAL A 816 4.50 -10.39 23.24
N PRO A 817 5.77 -10.28 22.84
CA PRO A 817 6.31 -11.07 21.74
C PRO A 817 6.64 -12.50 22.16
N ILE A 818 6.53 -13.41 21.20
CA ILE A 818 6.83 -14.84 21.33
C ILE A 818 7.54 -15.34 20.07
N THR A 819 8.26 -16.46 20.18
CA THR A 819 8.90 -17.16 19.06
C THR A 819 8.38 -18.60 18.98
N LEU A 820 7.81 -18.98 17.84
CA LEU A 820 7.43 -20.37 17.52
C LEU A 820 8.61 -21.10 16.85
N GLY A 821 8.73 -22.41 17.04
CA GLY A 821 9.82 -23.21 16.48
C GLY A 821 11.20 -22.81 17.03
N PHE A 822 11.24 -22.35 18.28
CA PHE A 822 12.48 -21.94 18.94
C PHE A 822 13.45 -23.12 19.07
N GLY A 823 14.73 -22.90 18.76
CA GLY A 823 15.78 -23.93 18.78
C GLY A 823 15.84 -24.83 17.53
N ASN A 824 14.78 -24.88 16.71
CA ASN A 824 14.68 -25.79 15.56
C ASN A 824 14.81 -25.05 14.21
N ALA A 825 15.97 -24.42 13.97
CA ALA A 825 16.24 -23.76 12.69
C ALA A 825 17.05 -24.68 11.76
N GLN A 826 16.37 -25.40 10.85
CA GLN A 826 17.04 -26.14 9.77
C GLN A 826 17.50 -25.20 8.65
N ILE A 827 16.71 -24.16 8.37
CA ILE A 827 16.97 -23.17 7.33
C ILE A 827 16.96 -21.78 7.96
N ALA A 828 17.92 -20.93 7.62
CA ALA A 828 17.87 -19.53 8.03
C ALA A 828 16.70 -18.82 7.31
N GLY A 829 15.91 -18.02 8.03
CA GLY A 829 14.64 -17.48 7.51
C GLY A 829 14.75 -16.68 6.20
N ASN A 830 15.90 -16.11 5.89
CA ASN A 830 16.16 -15.34 4.66
C ASN A 830 16.70 -16.18 3.48
N GLN A 831 16.93 -17.49 3.65
CA GLN A 831 17.47 -18.37 2.61
C GLN A 831 16.37 -18.92 1.70
N PHE A 832 15.70 -18.03 0.96
CA PHE A 832 14.58 -18.34 0.06
C PHE A 832 14.89 -19.46 -0.95
N SER A 833 16.08 -19.44 -1.54
CA SER A 833 16.51 -20.45 -2.53
C SER A 833 16.62 -21.85 -1.93
N LYS A 834 17.20 -21.97 -0.72
CA LYS A 834 17.36 -23.27 -0.05
C LYS A 834 16.02 -23.85 0.38
N PHE A 835 15.10 -22.99 0.85
CA PHE A 835 13.74 -23.40 1.14
C PHE A 835 13.05 -23.98 -0.09
N ASN A 836 13.10 -23.27 -1.23
CA ASN A 836 12.50 -23.75 -2.48
C ASN A 836 13.16 -25.05 -2.96
N GLN A 837 14.48 -25.18 -2.87
CA GLN A 837 15.19 -26.41 -3.24
C GLN A 837 14.73 -27.61 -2.40
N LYS A 838 14.67 -27.46 -1.07
CA LYS A 838 14.14 -28.49 -0.18
C LYS A 838 12.70 -28.85 -0.54
N LEU A 839 11.84 -27.85 -0.76
CA LEU A 839 10.44 -28.05 -1.15
C LEU A 839 10.30 -28.76 -2.50
N ASN A 840 11.11 -28.42 -3.48
CA ASN A 840 11.11 -29.06 -4.78
C ASN A 840 11.50 -30.54 -4.67
N GLN A 841 12.62 -30.82 -3.99
CA GLN A 841 13.21 -32.16 -3.89
C GLN A 841 12.41 -33.10 -2.99
N GLU A 842 11.90 -32.63 -1.86
CA GLU A 842 11.27 -33.49 -0.85
C GLU A 842 9.75 -33.52 -0.93
N LEU A 843 9.12 -32.58 -1.67
CA LEU A 843 7.66 -32.51 -1.77
C LEU A 843 7.16 -32.49 -3.22
N LEU A 844 7.60 -31.53 -4.04
CA LEU A 844 6.99 -31.36 -5.36
C LEU A 844 7.30 -32.51 -6.32
N ILE A 845 8.55 -32.96 -6.36
CA ILE A 845 8.99 -34.01 -7.29
C ILE A 845 8.44 -35.39 -6.88
N PRO A 846 8.56 -35.84 -5.60
CA PRO A 846 8.10 -37.16 -5.21
C PRO A 846 6.58 -37.34 -5.35
N HIS A 847 5.82 -36.25 -5.23
CA HIS A 847 4.36 -36.29 -5.25
C HIS A 847 3.73 -35.73 -6.53
N PHE A 848 4.51 -35.41 -7.57
CA PHE A 848 4.04 -34.72 -8.78
C PHE A 848 2.73 -35.28 -9.36
N ASP A 849 2.59 -36.61 -9.37
CA ASP A 849 1.43 -37.30 -9.92
C ASP A 849 0.15 -37.11 -9.08
N ASP A 850 0.27 -36.81 -7.78
CA ASP A 850 -0.84 -36.59 -6.84
C ASP A 850 -1.11 -35.10 -6.55
N LEU A 851 -0.28 -34.21 -7.10
CA LEU A 851 -0.39 -32.77 -6.87
C LEU A 851 -1.48 -32.12 -7.71
N HIS A 852 -2.00 -31.02 -7.17
CA HIS A 852 -2.87 -30.10 -7.90
C HIS A 852 -2.26 -28.71 -7.99
N VAL A 853 -2.83 -27.89 -8.86
CA VAL A 853 -2.45 -26.49 -9.03
C VAL A 853 -3.69 -25.63 -8.91
N ILE A 854 -3.68 -24.70 -7.95
CA ILE A 854 -4.72 -23.68 -7.79
C ILE A 854 -4.27 -22.42 -8.53
N GLY A 855 -4.84 -22.15 -9.68
CA GLY A 855 -4.70 -20.86 -10.35
C GLY A 855 -5.67 -19.85 -9.76
N VAL A 856 -5.18 -18.66 -9.40
CA VAL A 856 -6.00 -17.57 -8.86
C VAL A 856 -5.93 -16.36 -9.78
N ASP A 857 -7.04 -16.09 -10.46
CA ASP A 857 -7.23 -14.89 -11.26
C ASP A 857 -7.87 -13.78 -10.42
N ARG A 858 -7.55 -12.53 -10.74
CA ARG A 858 -8.04 -11.36 -10.01
C ARG A 858 -8.52 -10.34 -11.03
N GLY A 859 -9.81 -10.02 -10.98
CA GLY A 859 -10.48 -9.17 -11.96
C GLY A 859 -11.13 -7.93 -11.35
N GLU A 860 -11.84 -7.18 -12.20
CA GLU A 860 -12.69 -6.05 -11.78
C GLU A 860 -14.11 -6.50 -11.45
N LYS A 861 -14.60 -7.58 -12.09
CA LYS A 861 -15.92 -8.18 -11.83
C LYS A 861 -15.87 -9.17 -10.67
N HIS A 862 -14.91 -10.10 -10.72
CA HIS A 862 -14.59 -10.96 -9.58
C HIS A 862 -13.36 -10.42 -8.86
N LEU A 863 -13.50 -10.15 -7.55
CA LEU A 863 -12.38 -9.72 -6.71
C LEU A 863 -11.24 -10.75 -6.75
N ALA A 864 -11.60 -12.03 -6.78
CA ALA A 864 -10.73 -13.14 -7.15
C ALA A 864 -11.58 -14.36 -7.59
N PHE A 865 -11.02 -15.18 -8.46
CA PHE A 865 -11.60 -16.44 -8.91
C PHE A 865 -10.51 -17.53 -8.85
N TYR A 866 -10.87 -18.75 -8.47
CA TYR A 866 -9.92 -19.87 -8.43
C TYR A 866 -10.34 -21.02 -9.34
N SER A 867 -9.33 -21.69 -9.90
CA SER A 867 -9.48 -22.94 -10.65
C SER A 867 -8.40 -23.91 -10.20
N ILE A 868 -8.79 -25.15 -9.90
CA ILE A 868 -7.92 -26.24 -9.45
C ILE A 868 -7.76 -27.21 -10.60
N VAL A 869 -6.53 -27.48 -11.02
CA VAL A 869 -6.23 -28.47 -12.06
C VAL A 869 -5.33 -29.58 -11.50
N HIS A 870 -5.47 -30.78 -12.03
CA HIS A 870 -4.59 -31.88 -11.69
C HIS A 870 -3.22 -31.71 -12.36
N ALA A 871 -2.11 -31.84 -11.63
CA ALA A 871 -0.77 -31.54 -12.16
C ALA A 871 -0.37 -32.45 -13.33
N LYS A 872 -0.69 -33.75 -13.26
CA LYS A 872 -0.38 -34.69 -14.35
C LYS A 872 -1.18 -34.47 -15.64
N THR A 873 -2.47 -34.15 -15.54
CA THR A 873 -3.39 -34.14 -16.70
C THR A 873 -3.75 -32.75 -17.19
N GLY A 874 -3.51 -31.71 -16.39
CA GLY A 874 -3.94 -30.34 -16.68
C GLY A 874 -5.46 -30.12 -16.66
N LYS A 875 -6.26 -31.15 -16.35
CA LYS A 875 -7.72 -31.09 -16.37
C LYS A 875 -8.26 -30.35 -15.15
N LEU A 876 -9.34 -29.60 -15.36
CA LEU A 876 -10.07 -28.88 -14.31
C LEU A 876 -10.74 -29.87 -13.35
N VAL A 877 -10.52 -29.67 -12.05
CA VAL A 877 -11.07 -30.49 -10.96
C VAL A 877 -12.16 -29.72 -10.22
N LYS A 878 -11.89 -28.44 -9.89
CA LYS A 878 -12.81 -27.58 -9.16
C LYS A 878 -12.60 -26.12 -9.54
N GLN A 879 -13.66 -25.32 -9.57
CA GLN A 879 -13.58 -23.89 -9.81
C GLN A 879 -14.57 -23.14 -8.93
N GLY A 880 -14.28 -21.88 -8.60
CA GLY A 880 -15.27 -21.04 -7.96
C GLY A 880 -14.86 -19.58 -7.73
N THR A 881 -15.89 -18.76 -7.47
CA THR A 881 -15.72 -17.36 -7.10
C THR A 881 -15.27 -17.22 -5.65
N LEU A 882 -14.46 -16.21 -5.37
CA LEU A 882 -14.11 -15.80 -4.01
C LEU A 882 -14.92 -14.59 -3.55
N ASN A 883 -15.83 -14.05 -4.36
CA ASN A 883 -16.70 -12.94 -3.94
C ASN A 883 -17.63 -13.33 -2.79
N LEU A 884 -18.24 -14.52 -2.89
CA LEU A 884 -19.18 -15.07 -1.92
C LEU A 884 -18.46 -16.08 -1.01
N ILE A 885 -18.28 -15.74 0.26
CA ILE A 885 -17.68 -16.65 1.25
C ILE A 885 -18.58 -16.72 2.47
N ASN A 886 -18.95 -17.94 2.89
CA ASN A 886 -19.83 -18.21 4.02
C ASN A 886 -21.18 -17.44 3.94
N GLY A 887 -21.77 -17.37 2.74
CA GLY A 887 -23.04 -16.67 2.50
C GLY A 887 -22.96 -15.15 2.52
N VAL A 888 -21.75 -14.56 2.56
CA VAL A 888 -21.55 -13.12 2.52
C VAL A 888 -20.90 -12.71 1.21
N ASP A 889 -21.60 -11.88 0.44
CA ASP A 889 -21.05 -11.24 -0.77
C ASP A 889 -20.15 -10.06 -0.36
N TYR A 890 -18.83 -10.27 -0.49
CA TYR A 890 -17.84 -9.24 -0.19
C TYR A 890 -17.60 -8.28 -1.34
N GLU A 891 -17.92 -8.64 -2.58
CA GLU A 891 -17.84 -7.72 -3.72
C GLU A 891 -18.86 -6.61 -3.55
N GLN A 892 -20.13 -7.00 -3.34
CA GLN A 892 -21.20 -6.06 -3.12
C GLN A 892 -20.90 -5.16 -1.91
N LYS A 893 -20.52 -5.74 -0.75
CA LYS A 893 -20.18 -4.97 0.45
C LYS A 893 -19.02 -4.00 0.25
N LEU A 894 -17.99 -4.39 -0.49
CA LEU A 894 -16.84 -3.53 -0.76
C LEU A 894 -17.19 -2.40 -1.74
N LYS A 895 -18.06 -2.67 -2.71
CA LYS A 895 -18.60 -1.70 -3.65
C LYS A 895 -19.48 -0.67 -2.93
N GLU A 896 -20.51 -1.13 -2.20
CA GLU A 896 -21.36 -0.28 -1.35
C GLU A 896 -20.52 0.57 -0.38
N LYS A 897 -19.47 -0.01 0.21
CA LYS A 897 -18.59 0.74 1.10
C LYS A 897 -17.74 1.79 0.37
N ALA A 898 -17.27 1.49 -0.84
CA ALA A 898 -16.53 2.43 -1.66
C ALA A 898 -17.43 3.61 -2.10
N ASP A 899 -18.66 3.31 -2.50
CA ASP A 899 -19.67 4.31 -2.90
C ASP A 899 -20.08 5.17 -1.72
N SER A 900 -20.41 4.56 -0.57
CA SER A 900 -20.67 5.27 0.69
C SER A 900 -19.49 6.16 1.12
N ARG A 901 -18.24 5.74 0.87
CA ARG A 901 -17.06 6.57 1.15
C ARG A 901 -16.88 7.72 0.16
N LEU A 902 -17.23 7.52 -1.11
CA LEU A 902 -17.25 8.60 -2.10
C LEU A 902 -18.30 9.64 -1.72
N GLN A 903 -19.52 9.18 -1.39
CA GLN A 903 -20.60 10.02 -0.86
C GLN A 903 -20.14 10.72 0.43
N ALA A 904 -19.57 10.02 1.41
CA ALA A 904 -19.06 10.62 2.65
C ALA A 904 -17.95 11.66 2.39
N ARG A 905 -17.09 11.47 1.38
CA ARG A 905 -16.09 12.49 0.99
C ARG A 905 -16.75 13.73 0.40
N GLN A 906 -17.76 13.55 -0.45
CA GLN A 906 -18.50 14.63 -1.08
C GLN A 906 -19.37 15.39 -0.05
N ASN A 907 -19.95 14.65 0.89
CA ASN A 907 -20.83 15.13 1.97
C ASN A 907 -20.07 15.58 3.23
N ARG A 908 -18.76 15.31 3.29
CA ARG A 908 -17.86 15.63 4.42
C ARG A 908 -18.25 14.91 5.71
N ASP A 909 -18.77 13.71 5.57
CA ASP A 909 -19.14 12.82 6.66
C ASP A 909 -17.90 12.12 7.21
N THR A 910 -18.08 11.40 8.32
CA THR A 910 -17.04 10.50 8.82
C THR A 910 -16.78 9.40 7.80
N ILE A 911 -15.61 9.44 7.17
CA ILE A 911 -15.21 8.43 6.19
C ILE A 911 -14.78 7.15 6.92
N GLU A 912 -15.64 6.14 6.91
CA GLU A 912 -15.32 4.83 7.48
C GLU A 912 -14.19 4.12 6.72
N LYS A 913 -13.37 3.34 7.44
CA LYS A 913 -12.24 2.61 6.83
C LYS A 913 -12.74 1.42 6.03
N ILE A 914 -12.57 1.47 4.70
CA ILE A 914 -12.71 0.27 3.84
C ILE A 914 -11.60 -0.76 4.08
N ALA A 915 -10.46 -0.33 4.62
CA ALA A 915 -9.31 -1.19 4.87
C ALA A 915 -9.63 -2.36 5.82
N ASP A 916 -10.44 -2.12 6.86
CA ASP A 916 -10.78 -3.15 7.85
C ASP A 916 -11.71 -4.21 7.23
N LEU A 917 -12.66 -3.80 6.38
CA LEU A 917 -13.53 -4.71 5.62
C LEU A 917 -12.72 -5.55 4.62
N LYS A 918 -11.76 -4.93 3.91
CA LYS A 918 -10.83 -5.64 3.02
C LYS A 918 -9.99 -6.67 3.77
N GLU A 919 -9.48 -6.32 4.95
CA GLU A 919 -8.67 -7.24 5.76
C GLU A 919 -9.53 -8.41 6.28
N GLY A 920 -10.79 -8.14 6.63
CA GLY A 920 -11.79 -9.17 6.91
C GLY A 920 -12.00 -10.12 5.72
N TYR A 921 -12.27 -9.58 4.54
CA TYR A 921 -12.43 -10.35 3.31
C TYR A 921 -11.20 -11.19 2.97
N ILE A 922 -10.01 -10.57 2.94
CA ILE A 922 -8.74 -11.26 2.65
C ILE A 922 -8.51 -12.41 3.64
N SER A 923 -8.86 -12.23 4.92
CA SER A 923 -8.71 -13.31 5.90
C SER A 923 -9.55 -14.54 5.58
N GLN A 924 -10.74 -14.36 5.00
CA GLN A 924 -11.62 -15.44 4.55
C GLN A 924 -11.07 -16.13 3.30
N ILE A 925 -10.61 -15.35 2.30
CA ILE A 925 -9.96 -15.91 1.11
C ILE A 925 -8.73 -16.73 1.49
N VAL A 926 -7.86 -16.19 2.34
CA VAL A 926 -6.64 -16.87 2.78
C VAL A 926 -7.00 -18.20 3.45
N LYS A 927 -8.04 -18.25 4.29
CA LYS A 927 -8.53 -19.49 4.88
C LYS A 927 -8.99 -20.48 3.81
N LYS A 928 -9.88 -20.05 2.90
CA LYS A 928 -10.41 -20.90 1.82
C LYS A 928 -9.29 -21.46 0.93
N LEU A 929 -8.34 -20.63 0.51
CA LEU A 929 -7.20 -21.06 -0.30
C LEU A 929 -6.29 -22.02 0.46
N THR A 930 -5.99 -21.78 1.74
CA THR A 930 -5.19 -22.71 2.54
C THR A 930 -5.89 -24.05 2.77
N ASP A 931 -7.23 -24.05 2.89
CA ASP A 931 -8.00 -25.28 3.04
C ASP A 931 -7.99 -26.09 1.74
N LEU A 932 -8.28 -25.46 0.60
CA LEU A 932 -8.20 -26.10 -0.72
C LEU A 932 -6.79 -26.63 -1.00
N MET A 933 -5.75 -25.88 -0.63
CA MET A 933 -4.37 -26.30 -0.80
C MET A 933 -4.04 -27.57 -0.02
N LEU A 934 -4.52 -27.69 1.23
CA LEU A 934 -4.33 -28.89 2.05
C LEU A 934 -5.22 -30.06 1.62
N GLU A 935 -6.43 -29.78 1.13
CA GLU A 935 -7.40 -30.79 0.66
C GLU A 935 -6.92 -31.47 -0.64
N TYR A 936 -6.42 -30.68 -1.60
CA TYR A 936 -6.02 -31.16 -2.93
C TYR A 936 -4.50 -31.37 -3.07
N ASN A 937 -3.71 -31.25 -2.00
CA ASN A 937 -2.24 -31.27 -2.08
C ASN A 937 -1.73 -30.33 -3.17
N ALA A 938 -2.10 -29.06 -3.10
CA ALA A 938 -1.91 -28.14 -4.21
C ALA A 938 -0.79 -27.12 -4.00
N VAL A 939 -0.25 -26.61 -5.11
CA VAL A 939 0.49 -25.34 -5.14
C VAL A 939 -0.43 -24.22 -5.63
N ILE A 940 -0.13 -22.97 -5.29
CA ILE A 940 -0.95 -21.81 -5.65
C ILE A 940 -0.20 -20.94 -6.66
N VAL A 941 -0.86 -20.55 -7.74
CA VAL A 941 -0.27 -19.77 -8.83
C VAL A 941 -1.04 -18.46 -9.01
N PHE A 942 -0.30 -17.36 -9.00
CA PHE A 942 -0.81 -16.03 -9.32
C PHE A 942 -0.19 -15.52 -10.62
N GLU A 943 -0.80 -14.48 -11.18
CA GLU A 943 -0.14 -13.69 -12.21
C GLU A 943 0.93 -12.76 -11.62
N ASP A 944 2.04 -12.65 -12.34
CA ASP A 944 3.13 -11.71 -12.11
C ASP A 944 2.76 -10.33 -12.68
N LEU A 945 1.88 -9.64 -11.97
CA LEU A 945 1.44 -8.30 -12.35
C LEU A 945 2.51 -7.26 -11.96
N ASN A 946 2.94 -6.47 -12.94
CA ASN A 946 3.95 -5.45 -12.72
C ASN A 946 3.45 -4.35 -11.74
N GLY A 947 4.40 -3.68 -11.06
CA GLY A 947 4.07 -2.67 -10.06
C GLY A 947 3.38 -1.41 -10.60
N GLY A 948 3.45 -1.16 -11.92
CA GLY A 948 2.73 -0.07 -12.58
C GLY A 948 1.23 -0.38 -12.72
N PHE A 949 0.91 -1.60 -13.15
CA PHE A 949 -0.45 -2.12 -13.25
C PHE A 949 -1.14 -2.13 -11.88
N LYS A 950 -0.48 -2.68 -10.85
CA LYS A 950 -0.99 -2.69 -9.47
C LYS A 950 -1.27 -1.25 -8.97
N ARG A 951 -0.41 -0.28 -9.29
CA ARG A 951 -0.58 1.15 -8.92
C ARG A 951 -1.73 1.82 -9.68
N GLY A 952 -1.89 1.57 -10.97
CA GLY A 952 -3.00 2.11 -11.76
C GLY A 952 -4.38 1.75 -11.19
N ARG A 953 -4.50 0.55 -10.62
CA ARG A 953 -5.72 0.03 -9.99
C ARG A 953 -5.91 0.42 -8.51
N GLN A 954 -4.94 1.09 -7.88
CA GLN A 954 -5.14 1.64 -6.52
C GLN A 954 -6.24 2.70 -6.47
N LYS A 955 -6.57 3.32 -7.62
CA LYS A 955 -7.70 4.24 -7.77
C LYS A 955 -9.05 3.54 -7.58
N ILE A 956 -9.10 2.21 -7.76
CA ILE A 956 -10.30 1.40 -7.55
C ILE A 956 -10.33 0.98 -6.08
N GLU A 957 -11.18 1.66 -5.30
CA GLU A 957 -11.16 1.52 -3.84
C GLU A 957 -11.49 0.13 -3.32
N HIS A 958 -12.14 -0.76 -4.08
CA HIS A 958 -12.44 -2.14 -3.64
C HIS A 958 -11.34 -3.17 -3.96
N SER A 959 -10.31 -2.82 -4.75
CA SER A 959 -9.22 -3.73 -5.15
C SER A 959 -8.39 -4.30 -3.97
N VAL A 960 -8.10 -5.62 -3.96
CA VAL A 960 -7.39 -6.34 -2.87
C VAL A 960 -6.09 -7.05 -3.26
N TYR A 961 -5.69 -6.95 -4.53
CA TYR A 961 -4.67 -7.76 -5.21
C TYR A 961 -3.37 -7.91 -4.42
N GLN A 962 -2.73 -6.79 -4.08
CA GLN A 962 -1.41 -6.82 -3.48
C GLN A 962 -1.47 -7.33 -2.03
N LYS A 963 -2.48 -6.91 -1.26
CA LYS A 963 -2.61 -7.32 0.14
C LYS A 963 -2.91 -8.82 0.28
N LEU A 964 -3.65 -9.41 -0.66
CA LEU A 964 -3.97 -10.84 -0.68
C LEU A 964 -2.70 -11.70 -0.79
N GLU A 965 -1.83 -11.43 -1.78
CA GLU A 965 -0.58 -12.18 -1.99
C GLU A 965 0.28 -12.21 -0.71
N LEU A 966 0.49 -11.06 -0.08
CA LEU A 966 1.30 -10.96 1.14
C LEU A 966 0.64 -11.64 2.33
N ALA A 967 -0.68 -11.51 2.50
CA ALA A 967 -1.40 -12.14 3.59
C ALA A 967 -1.36 -13.68 3.49
N LEU A 968 -1.54 -14.21 2.28
CA LEU A 968 -1.44 -15.65 2.01
C LEU A 968 -0.02 -16.15 2.26
N ALA A 969 1.00 -15.47 1.71
CA ALA A 969 2.40 -15.86 1.91
C ALA A 969 2.82 -15.84 3.39
N LYS A 970 2.39 -14.83 4.16
CA LYS A 970 2.57 -14.77 5.63
C LYS A 970 1.82 -15.85 6.39
N LYS A 971 0.67 -16.30 5.88
CA LYS A 971 -0.08 -17.39 6.49
C LYS A 971 0.60 -18.72 6.19
N LEU A 972 1.11 -18.94 4.98
CA LEU A 972 1.84 -20.16 4.59
C LEU A 972 3.23 -20.25 5.23
N SER A 973 3.85 -19.13 5.61
CA SER A 973 5.09 -19.15 6.38
C SER A 973 4.90 -19.69 7.82
N CYS A 974 3.66 -19.71 8.32
CA CYS A 974 3.29 -20.27 9.62
C CYS A 974 1.78 -20.56 9.65
N LEU A 975 1.40 -21.72 9.09
CA LEU A 975 0.01 -22.17 8.97
C LEU A 975 -0.32 -23.10 10.13
N ILE A 976 -1.18 -22.61 11.03
CA ILE A 976 -1.74 -23.36 12.15
C ILE A 976 -3.23 -23.58 11.91
N ARG A 977 -3.66 -24.82 12.15
CA ARG A 977 -5.05 -25.27 12.23
C ARG A 977 -5.42 -25.43 13.70
N LYS A 978 -6.52 -24.80 14.12
CA LYS A 978 -6.91 -24.74 15.54
C LYS A 978 -7.43 -26.08 16.06
N GLU A 979 -7.99 -26.85 15.15
CA GLU A 979 -8.59 -28.16 15.33
C GLU A 979 -7.56 -29.30 15.37
N THR A 980 -6.30 -29.05 15.00
CA THR A 980 -5.25 -30.07 14.99
C THR A 980 -4.76 -30.36 16.41
N PRO A 981 -4.72 -31.65 16.83
CA PRO A 981 -4.16 -32.07 18.12
C PRO A 981 -2.72 -31.57 18.35
N MET A 982 -2.35 -31.33 19.61
CA MET A 982 -1.00 -30.88 19.94
C MET A 982 0.03 -31.95 19.58
N GLY A 983 1.15 -31.55 18.96
CA GLY A 983 2.22 -32.46 18.54
C GLY A 983 2.06 -32.99 17.12
N GLU A 984 0.90 -32.82 16.48
CA GLU A 984 0.71 -33.17 15.07
C GLU A 984 1.06 -32.02 14.12
N PRO A 985 1.45 -32.31 12.86
CA PRO A 985 1.66 -31.30 11.83
C PRO A 985 0.43 -30.41 11.61
N GLY A 986 0.63 -29.10 11.72
CA GLY A 986 -0.41 -28.08 11.68
C GLY A 986 -0.86 -27.56 13.06
N SER A 987 -0.41 -28.19 14.15
CA SER A 987 -0.63 -27.70 15.51
C SER A 987 0.22 -26.47 15.83
N VAL A 988 0.03 -25.87 17.02
CA VAL A 988 0.86 -24.73 17.46
C VAL A 988 2.33 -25.13 17.66
N ALA A 989 2.59 -26.38 18.07
CA ALA A 989 3.94 -26.88 18.31
C ALA A 989 4.66 -27.32 17.02
N GLN A 990 3.90 -27.66 15.97
CA GLN A 990 4.42 -28.05 14.66
C GLN A 990 3.66 -27.35 13.54
N PRO A 991 3.73 -26.00 13.44
CA PRO A 991 3.03 -25.27 12.39
C PRO A 991 3.55 -25.68 11.02
N TYR A 992 2.67 -25.78 10.03
CA TYR A 992 3.08 -25.92 8.64
C TYR A 992 3.86 -24.68 8.19
N GLN A 993 4.96 -24.89 7.49
CA GLN A 993 5.81 -23.85 6.90
C GLN A 993 5.99 -24.17 5.42
N LEU A 994 5.05 -23.68 4.61
CA LEU A 994 4.90 -23.95 3.16
C LEU A 994 5.34 -22.78 2.29
N ALA A 995 5.81 -21.71 2.93
CA ALA A 995 6.54 -20.61 2.34
C ALA A 995 7.76 -20.32 3.22
N PRO A 996 8.82 -19.68 2.68
CA PRO A 996 9.93 -19.18 3.49
C PRO A 996 9.49 -18.04 4.44
N ALA A 997 10.38 -17.48 5.26
CA ALA A 997 10.00 -16.42 6.19
C ALA A 997 9.63 -15.13 5.43
N ILE A 998 8.34 -14.77 5.42
CA ILE A 998 7.82 -13.59 4.71
C ILE A 998 7.43 -12.49 5.71
N THR A 999 7.98 -11.29 5.52
CA THR A 999 7.69 -10.10 6.33
C THR A 999 7.16 -8.93 5.50
N THR A 1000 7.74 -8.71 4.32
CA THR A 1000 7.47 -7.57 3.44
C THR A 1000 7.07 -8.01 2.03
N PHE A 1001 6.62 -7.04 1.23
CA PHE A 1001 6.43 -7.23 -0.21
C PHE A 1001 7.72 -7.52 -0.98
N GLY A 1002 8.88 -7.11 -0.45
CA GLY A 1002 10.17 -7.45 -1.06
C GLY A 1002 10.42 -8.96 -1.02
N ASP A 1003 10.01 -9.59 0.08
CA ASP A 1003 10.26 -11.02 0.33
C ASP A 1003 9.49 -11.92 -0.63
N ILE A 1004 8.38 -11.44 -1.22
CA ILE A 1004 7.59 -12.23 -2.19
C ILE A 1004 8.06 -12.07 -3.65
N LYS A 1005 9.11 -11.28 -3.93
CA LYS A 1005 9.58 -11.01 -5.30
C LYS A 1005 10.28 -12.20 -5.96
N GLY A 1006 9.64 -12.88 -6.89
CA GLY A 1006 10.28 -13.92 -7.71
C GLY A 1006 9.23 -14.86 -8.29
N LYS A 1007 9.67 -15.88 -9.02
CA LYS A 1007 8.75 -16.83 -9.68
C LYS A 1007 8.23 -17.94 -8.75
N GLN A 1008 8.92 -18.20 -7.64
CA GLN A 1008 8.53 -19.18 -6.62
C GLN A 1008 8.85 -18.69 -5.20
N ARG A 1009 7.89 -18.89 -4.29
CA ARG A 1009 7.98 -18.65 -2.85
C ARG A 1009 7.32 -19.80 -2.10
N GLY A 1010 8.09 -20.87 -1.91
CA GLY A 1010 7.59 -22.14 -1.42
C GLY A 1010 6.53 -22.70 -2.37
N THR A 1011 5.32 -22.89 -1.86
CA THR A 1011 4.14 -23.37 -2.60
C THR A 1011 3.44 -22.29 -3.44
N ILE A 1012 3.89 -21.03 -3.40
CA ILE A 1012 3.34 -19.94 -4.22
C ILE A 1012 4.21 -19.72 -5.46
N PHE A 1013 3.59 -19.66 -6.64
CA PHE A 1013 4.22 -19.44 -7.93
C PHE A 1013 3.64 -18.21 -8.65
N TYR A 1014 4.44 -17.61 -9.53
CA TYR A 1014 4.05 -16.42 -10.30
C TYR A 1014 4.31 -16.60 -11.79
N THR A 1015 3.24 -16.58 -12.61
CA THR A 1015 3.32 -16.75 -14.07
C THR A 1015 2.94 -15.48 -14.84
N ARG A 1016 3.23 -15.41 -16.14
CA ARG A 1016 2.81 -14.26 -16.97
C ARG A 1016 1.30 -14.29 -17.23
N ALA A 1017 0.66 -13.12 -17.09
CA ALA A 1017 -0.76 -12.89 -17.40
C ALA A 1017 -1.11 -12.99 -18.89
N ASN A 1018 -0.11 -12.99 -19.79
CA ASN A 1018 -0.36 -13.02 -21.23
C ASN A 1018 -1.20 -14.24 -21.62
N TYR A 1019 -2.27 -14.01 -22.39
CA TYR A 1019 -3.11 -15.06 -22.97
C TYR A 1019 -3.71 -16.04 -21.95
N THR A 1020 -4.00 -15.59 -20.73
CA THR A 1020 -4.73 -16.40 -19.74
C THR A 1020 -6.24 -16.28 -19.96
N SER A 1021 -6.80 -15.07 -20.01
CA SER A 1021 -8.26 -14.91 -20.09
C SER A 1021 -8.85 -14.95 -21.51
N THR A 1022 -8.02 -14.92 -22.56
CA THR A 1022 -8.45 -14.88 -23.97
C THR A 1022 -7.87 -16.03 -24.78
N THR A 1023 -7.95 -17.24 -24.22
CA THR A 1023 -7.54 -18.50 -24.85
C THR A 1023 -8.71 -19.46 -24.79
N ASP A 1024 -9.03 -20.12 -25.89
CA ASP A 1024 -10.04 -21.16 -25.98
C ASP A 1024 -9.62 -22.35 -25.09
N PRO A 1025 -10.40 -22.72 -24.06
CA PRO A 1025 -10.04 -23.80 -23.17
C PRO A 1025 -10.14 -25.19 -23.81
N LEU A 1026 -10.85 -25.35 -24.94
CA LEU A 1026 -10.95 -26.63 -25.66
C LEU A 1026 -9.76 -26.85 -26.59
N THR A 1027 -9.45 -25.85 -27.42
CA THR A 1027 -8.50 -25.99 -28.54
C THR A 1027 -7.14 -25.35 -28.28
N GLY A 1028 -7.02 -24.51 -27.25
CA GLY A 1028 -5.83 -23.69 -27.04
C GLY A 1028 -5.74 -22.48 -27.97
N TRP A 1029 -6.71 -22.28 -28.88
CA TRP A 1029 -6.69 -21.16 -29.81
C TRP A 1029 -6.77 -19.79 -29.11
N ARG A 1030 -6.04 -18.82 -29.64
CA ARG A 1030 -6.13 -17.41 -29.24
C ARG A 1030 -5.96 -16.52 -30.46
N LYS A 1031 -6.30 -15.24 -30.32
CA LYS A 1031 -6.05 -14.24 -31.37
C LYS A 1031 -4.55 -14.14 -31.69
N GLN A 1032 -4.17 -14.52 -32.91
CA GLN A 1032 -2.80 -14.43 -33.44
C GLN A 1032 -2.62 -13.25 -34.41
N HIS A 1033 -3.69 -12.80 -35.06
CA HIS A 1033 -3.64 -11.80 -36.14
C HIS A 1033 -4.11 -10.43 -35.67
N TYR A 1034 -3.29 -9.39 -35.89
CA TYR A 1034 -3.55 -8.00 -35.47
C TYR A 1034 -3.44 -7.04 -36.66
N PHE A 1035 -4.58 -6.81 -37.32
CA PHE A 1035 -4.66 -5.96 -38.50
C PHE A 1035 -4.50 -4.47 -38.18
N LYS A 1036 -3.63 -3.76 -38.91
CA LYS A 1036 -3.35 -2.33 -38.74
C LYS A 1036 -4.06 -1.49 -39.80
N LYS A 1037 -4.55 -0.32 -39.38
CA LYS A 1037 -5.10 0.70 -40.30
C LYS A 1037 -3.96 1.26 -41.15
N ALA A 1038 -4.15 1.26 -42.47
CA ALA A 1038 -3.13 1.68 -43.43
C ALA A 1038 -3.80 2.13 -44.75
N SER A 1039 -3.04 2.27 -45.84
CA SER A 1039 -3.64 2.42 -47.18
C SER A 1039 -4.44 1.16 -47.58
N ALA A 1040 -5.30 1.28 -48.60
CA ALA A 1040 -6.10 0.15 -49.09
C ALA A 1040 -5.22 -1.02 -49.55
N GLU A 1041 -4.14 -0.74 -50.29
CA GLU A 1041 -3.19 -1.74 -50.78
C GLU A 1041 -2.47 -2.47 -49.65
N GLU A 1042 -1.97 -1.73 -48.65
CA GLU A 1042 -1.30 -2.32 -47.50
C GLU A 1042 -2.24 -3.20 -46.66
N MET A 1043 -3.50 -2.78 -46.52
CA MET A 1043 -4.50 -3.59 -45.82
C MET A 1043 -4.88 -4.85 -46.62
N LYS A 1044 -5.05 -4.73 -47.94
CA LYS A 1044 -5.25 -5.89 -48.83
C LYS A 1044 -4.10 -6.89 -48.71
N LYS A 1045 -2.86 -6.41 -48.73
CA LYS A 1045 -1.66 -7.24 -48.55
C LYS A 1045 -1.65 -7.96 -47.19
N GLN A 1046 -1.95 -7.24 -46.10
CA GLN A 1046 -2.06 -7.84 -44.76
C GLN A 1046 -3.11 -8.96 -44.69
N PHE A 1047 -4.26 -8.76 -45.33
CA PHE A 1047 -5.32 -9.77 -45.35
C PHE A 1047 -4.91 -11.03 -46.11
N LEU A 1048 -4.41 -10.86 -47.33
CA LEU A 1048 -4.03 -11.96 -48.22
C LEU A 1048 -2.79 -12.73 -47.75
N SER A 1049 -1.89 -12.09 -46.98
CA SER A 1049 -0.77 -12.79 -46.35
C SER A 1049 -1.20 -13.64 -45.15
N THR A 1050 -2.39 -13.37 -44.59
CA THR A 1050 -2.89 -14.01 -43.37
C THR A 1050 -3.78 -15.20 -43.70
N PHE A 1051 -4.77 -15.02 -44.60
CA PHE A 1051 -5.75 -16.06 -44.91
C PHE A 1051 -5.47 -16.72 -46.25
N LYS A 1052 -5.44 -18.06 -46.24
CA LYS A 1052 -5.24 -18.92 -47.41
C LYS A 1052 -6.54 -19.27 -48.11
N ALA A 1053 -7.65 -19.30 -47.38
CA ALA A 1053 -8.98 -19.48 -47.96
C ALA A 1053 -10.03 -18.63 -47.22
N LEU A 1054 -11.06 -18.25 -47.98
CA LEU A 1054 -12.30 -17.66 -47.47
C LEU A 1054 -13.43 -18.32 -48.26
N HIS A 1055 -14.35 -18.97 -47.56
CA HIS A 1055 -15.47 -19.68 -48.17
C HIS A 1055 -16.73 -19.64 -47.28
N ARG A 1056 -17.84 -20.16 -47.79
CA ARG A 1056 -19.10 -20.30 -47.05
C ARG A 1056 -19.27 -21.72 -46.52
N ASP A 1057 -19.62 -21.85 -45.24
CA ASP A 1057 -20.12 -23.11 -44.65
C ASP A 1057 -21.44 -22.85 -43.93
N GLY A 1058 -22.54 -23.35 -44.49
CA GLY A 1058 -23.89 -23.04 -44.03
C GLY A 1058 -24.15 -21.53 -43.96
N THR A 1059 -24.48 -21.03 -42.77
CA THR A 1059 -24.73 -19.60 -42.53
C THR A 1059 -23.46 -18.79 -42.26
N ALA A 1060 -22.29 -19.42 -42.07
CA ALA A 1060 -21.05 -18.74 -41.70
C ALA A 1060 -20.14 -18.45 -42.91
N TYR A 1061 -19.32 -17.42 -42.77
CA TYR A 1061 -18.08 -17.23 -43.53
C TYR A 1061 -16.92 -17.83 -42.74
N VAL A 1062 -16.13 -18.66 -43.40
CA VAL A 1062 -14.99 -19.37 -42.80
C VAL A 1062 -13.70 -18.75 -43.31
N PHE A 1063 -12.94 -18.15 -42.40
CA PHE A 1063 -11.61 -17.60 -42.67
C PHE A 1063 -10.56 -18.62 -42.25
N ASP A 1064 -9.80 -19.14 -43.21
CA ASP A 1064 -8.80 -20.19 -43.02
C ASP A 1064 -7.39 -19.62 -43.19
N ASP A 1065 -6.58 -19.65 -42.15
CA ASP A 1065 -5.17 -19.21 -42.18
C ASP A 1065 -4.17 -20.35 -42.48
N GLY A 1066 -4.70 -21.55 -42.72
CA GLY A 1066 -3.97 -22.80 -42.93
C GLY A 1066 -3.65 -23.58 -41.66
N THR A 1067 -3.92 -23.02 -40.48
CA THR A 1067 -3.84 -23.71 -39.19
C THR A 1067 -5.20 -23.78 -38.54
N TRP A 1068 -5.96 -22.68 -38.60
CA TRP A 1068 -7.26 -22.52 -37.95
C TRP A 1068 -8.32 -22.04 -38.92
N GLN A 1069 -9.54 -22.55 -38.72
CA GLN A 1069 -10.75 -22.12 -39.42
C GLN A 1069 -11.61 -21.30 -38.47
N LEU A 1070 -11.78 -20.01 -38.78
CA LEU A 1070 -12.52 -19.05 -37.97
C LEU A 1070 -13.90 -18.81 -38.57
N TYR A 1071 -14.95 -19.14 -37.82
CA TYR A 1071 -16.33 -19.05 -38.25
C TYR A 1071 -16.94 -17.71 -37.85
N SER A 1072 -17.61 -17.03 -38.79
CA SER A 1072 -18.24 -15.71 -38.54
C SER A 1072 -19.56 -15.77 -37.78
N ASN A 1073 -20.21 -16.94 -37.68
CA ASN A 1073 -21.52 -17.11 -37.01
C ASN A 1073 -21.36 -17.13 -35.49
N VAL A 1074 -20.87 -16.03 -34.93
CA VAL A 1074 -20.60 -15.86 -33.51
C VAL A 1074 -21.15 -14.53 -33.02
N GLU A 1075 -21.88 -14.52 -31.92
CA GLU A 1075 -22.36 -13.27 -31.33
C GLU A 1075 -21.21 -12.54 -30.61
N ARG A 1076 -21.18 -11.21 -30.71
CA ARG A 1076 -20.13 -10.36 -30.11
C ARG A 1076 -20.72 -9.13 -29.45
N TRP A 1077 -20.04 -8.60 -28.44
CA TRP A 1077 -20.46 -7.39 -27.75
C TRP A 1077 -19.35 -6.35 -27.72
N ARG A 1078 -19.69 -5.08 -27.99
CA ARG A 1078 -18.75 -3.95 -27.89
C ARG A 1078 -19.42 -2.78 -27.19
N GLY A 1079 -18.74 -2.22 -26.20
CA GLY A 1079 -19.28 -1.11 -25.41
C GLY A 1079 -19.22 0.23 -26.16
N LYS A 1080 -20.37 0.86 -26.41
CA LYS A 1080 -20.51 2.23 -26.94
C LYS A 1080 -20.75 3.21 -25.79
N ARG A 1081 -20.18 4.42 -25.85
CA ARG A 1081 -20.47 5.47 -24.86
C ARG A 1081 -21.78 6.18 -25.22
N ASN A 1082 -22.67 6.37 -24.25
CA ASN A 1082 -23.82 7.26 -24.37
C ASN A 1082 -23.43 8.71 -24.04
N ASP A 1083 -24.39 9.64 -24.15
CA ASP A 1083 -24.21 11.08 -23.88
C ASP A 1083 -23.80 11.38 -22.42
N HIS A 1084 -24.04 10.44 -21.52
CA HIS A 1084 -23.64 10.47 -20.12
C HIS A 1084 -22.28 9.78 -19.86
N TRP A 1085 -21.53 9.46 -20.92
CA TRP A 1085 -20.24 8.76 -20.88
C TRP A 1085 -20.29 7.35 -20.28
N GLN A 1086 -21.49 6.78 -20.10
CA GLN A 1086 -21.67 5.40 -19.67
C GLN A 1086 -21.48 4.46 -20.84
N ARG A 1087 -20.81 3.33 -20.59
CA ARG A 1087 -20.50 2.34 -21.63
C ARG A 1087 -21.58 1.27 -21.66
N ILE A 1088 -22.37 1.23 -22.72
CA ILE A 1088 -23.46 0.27 -22.92
C ILE A 1088 -22.98 -0.82 -23.87
N PRO A 1089 -23.08 -2.13 -23.52
CA PRO A 1089 -22.75 -3.21 -24.43
C PRO A 1089 -23.74 -3.25 -25.60
N THR A 1090 -23.24 -3.18 -26.83
CA THR A 1090 -24.03 -3.36 -28.05
C THR A 1090 -23.71 -4.72 -28.65
N LYS A 1091 -24.75 -5.51 -28.94
CA LYS A 1091 -24.63 -6.81 -29.62
C LYS A 1091 -24.36 -6.62 -31.11
N TYR A 1092 -23.46 -7.42 -31.65
CA TYR A 1092 -23.07 -7.46 -33.05
C TYR A 1092 -23.16 -8.90 -33.56
N ASP A 1093 -23.65 -9.05 -34.78
CA ASP A 1093 -23.57 -10.26 -35.57
C ASP A 1093 -22.55 -10.05 -36.69
N PRO A 1094 -21.32 -10.60 -36.57
CA PRO A 1094 -20.29 -10.49 -37.58
C PRO A 1094 -20.70 -11.07 -38.93
N THR A 1095 -21.58 -12.07 -38.99
CA THR A 1095 -22.07 -12.62 -40.25
C THR A 1095 -22.98 -11.61 -40.94
N ALA A 1096 -23.95 -11.04 -40.24
CA ALA A 1096 -24.81 -9.99 -40.80
C ALA A 1096 -24.03 -8.73 -41.21
N GLU A 1097 -22.99 -8.37 -40.45
CA GLU A 1097 -22.08 -7.26 -40.79
C GLU A 1097 -21.26 -7.55 -42.06
N LEU A 1098 -20.78 -8.80 -42.24
CA LEU A 1098 -20.12 -9.22 -43.47
C LEU A 1098 -21.10 -9.23 -44.65
N GLU A 1099 -22.32 -9.69 -44.47
CA GLU A 1099 -23.37 -9.67 -45.49
C GLU A 1099 -23.66 -8.25 -45.97
N SER A 1100 -23.83 -7.30 -45.04
CA SER A 1100 -24.04 -5.88 -45.35
C SER A 1100 -22.84 -5.27 -46.09
N LEU A 1101 -21.62 -5.60 -45.64
CA LEU A 1101 -20.38 -5.13 -46.27
C LEU A 1101 -20.23 -5.69 -47.69
N PHE A 1102 -20.42 -7.00 -47.88
CA PHE A 1102 -20.30 -7.65 -49.18
C PHE A 1102 -21.39 -7.20 -50.15
N ALA A 1103 -22.63 -7.01 -49.68
CA ALA A 1103 -23.71 -6.43 -50.49
C ALA A 1103 -23.37 -5.00 -50.96
N LYS A 1104 -22.91 -4.14 -50.03
CA LYS A 1104 -22.54 -2.75 -50.33
C LYS A 1104 -21.48 -2.63 -51.43
N TYR A 1105 -20.53 -3.56 -51.48
CA TYR A 1105 -19.44 -3.57 -52.47
C TYR A 1105 -19.64 -4.60 -53.59
N GLN A 1106 -20.83 -5.20 -53.68
CA GLN A 1106 -21.22 -6.17 -54.72
C GLN A 1106 -20.25 -7.37 -54.80
N ILE A 1107 -19.81 -7.91 -53.67
CA ILE A 1107 -19.02 -9.16 -53.59
C ILE A 1107 -20.01 -10.33 -53.73
N LYS A 1108 -19.78 -11.22 -54.70
CA LYS A 1108 -20.66 -12.36 -54.94
C LYS A 1108 -20.41 -13.43 -53.87
N LYS A 1109 -21.48 -14.05 -53.37
CA LYS A 1109 -21.42 -15.05 -52.27
C LYS A 1109 -20.94 -16.45 -52.71
N THR A 1110 -20.62 -16.61 -53.99
CA THR A 1110 -20.14 -17.87 -54.59
C THR A 1110 -18.64 -17.99 -54.44
N ASP A 1111 -18.15 -19.18 -54.13
CA ASP A 1111 -16.71 -19.44 -54.06
C ASP A 1111 -16.02 -19.34 -55.42
N PRO A 1112 -14.71 -18.96 -55.44
CA PRO A 1112 -13.86 -18.65 -54.29
C PRO A 1112 -13.95 -17.16 -53.87
N LEU A 1113 -14.47 -16.89 -52.68
CA LEU A 1113 -14.60 -15.54 -52.11
C LEU A 1113 -13.26 -14.82 -51.94
N LEU A 1114 -12.20 -15.54 -51.60
CA LEU A 1114 -10.86 -14.96 -51.46
C LEU A 1114 -10.32 -14.38 -52.78
N ALA A 1115 -10.57 -15.05 -53.90
CA ALA A 1115 -10.13 -14.59 -55.22
C ALA A 1115 -10.83 -13.27 -55.60
N GLN A 1116 -12.12 -13.14 -55.31
CA GLN A 1116 -12.87 -11.91 -55.55
C GLN A 1116 -12.31 -10.71 -54.77
N LEU A 1117 -11.80 -10.91 -53.55
CA LEU A 1117 -11.15 -9.87 -52.76
C LEU A 1117 -9.73 -9.57 -53.25
N LYS A 1118 -9.03 -10.58 -53.78
CA LYS A 1118 -7.69 -10.46 -54.36
C LYS A 1118 -7.70 -9.68 -55.68
N ASP A 1119 -8.69 -9.93 -56.53
CA ASP A 1119 -8.68 -9.44 -57.92
C ASP A 1119 -9.39 -8.08 -58.07
N ARG A 1120 -10.02 -7.56 -57.01
CA ARG A 1120 -10.71 -6.27 -57.02
C ARG A 1120 -9.96 -5.18 -56.27
N ASP A 1121 -10.07 -3.95 -56.78
CA ASP A 1121 -9.60 -2.74 -56.10
C ASP A 1121 -10.71 -2.15 -55.23
N LEU A 1122 -10.64 -2.47 -53.94
CA LEU A 1122 -11.62 -2.07 -52.94
C LEU A 1122 -11.10 -0.85 -52.15
N PRO A 1123 -11.96 0.14 -51.85
CA PRO A 1123 -11.52 1.38 -51.21
C PRO A 1123 -11.10 1.13 -49.75
N GLN A 1124 -10.32 2.06 -49.20
CA GLN A 1124 -9.84 2.00 -47.82
C GLN A 1124 -10.97 1.74 -46.80
N ALA A 1125 -12.15 2.33 -47.02
CA ALA A 1125 -13.33 2.16 -46.16
C ALA A 1125 -13.84 0.70 -46.09
N PHE A 1126 -13.72 -0.07 -47.18
CA PHE A 1126 -14.06 -1.50 -47.19
C PHE A 1126 -13.15 -2.27 -46.23
N TRP A 1127 -11.83 -2.12 -46.39
CA TRP A 1127 -10.83 -2.83 -45.58
C TRP A 1127 -10.89 -2.44 -44.10
N LEU A 1128 -11.12 -1.16 -43.79
CA LEU A 1128 -11.36 -0.71 -42.42
C LEU A 1128 -12.57 -1.41 -41.78
N SER A 1129 -13.64 -1.59 -42.56
CA SER A 1129 -14.85 -2.29 -42.10
C SER A 1129 -14.61 -3.79 -41.95
N LEU A 1130 -13.95 -4.43 -42.92
CA LEU A 1130 -13.60 -5.86 -42.87
C LEU A 1130 -12.70 -6.16 -41.67
N PHE A 1131 -11.64 -5.37 -41.44
CA PHE A 1131 -10.73 -5.52 -40.31
C PHE A 1131 -11.43 -5.33 -38.97
N ARG A 1132 -12.39 -4.38 -38.89
CA ARG A 1132 -13.25 -4.22 -37.71
C ARG A 1132 -14.08 -5.48 -37.45
N ILE A 1133 -14.62 -6.11 -38.49
CA ILE A 1133 -15.44 -7.32 -38.35
C ILE A 1133 -14.59 -8.55 -38.00
N LEU A 1134 -13.42 -8.72 -38.62
CA LEU A 1134 -12.46 -9.77 -38.24
C LEU A 1134 -12.00 -9.64 -36.79
N ASP A 1135 -11.76 -8.41 -36.33
CA ASP A 1135 -11.45 -8.12 -34.93
C ASP A 1135 -12.60 -8.54 -34.00
N LEU A 1136 -13.87 -8.34 -34.41
CA LEU A 1136 -15.03 -8.86 -33.68
C LEU A 1136 -15.05 -10.39 -33.67
N ILE A 1137 -14.88 -11.07 -34.80
CA ILE A 1137 -14.87 -12.54 -34.88
C ILE A 1137 -13.83 -13.12 -33.91
N MET A 1138 -12.62 -12.55 -33.89
CA MET A 1138 -11.53 -13.00 -33.01
C MET A 1138 -11.68 -12.58 -31.53
N GLN A 1139 -12.66 -11.76 -31.18
CA GLN A 1139 -12.92 -11.30 -29.80
C GLN A 1139 -13.71 -12.35 -29.01
N ILE A 1140 -13.03 -13.36 -28.45
CA ILE A 1140 -13.71 -14.49 -27.78
C ILE A 1140 -14.32 -14.14 -26.43
N ARG A 1141 -13.70 -13.21 -25.67
CA ARG A 1141 -14.18 -12.79 -24.36
C ARG A 1141 -15.12 -11.60 -24.49
N ASN A 1142 -16.33 -11.73 -23.96
CA ASN A 1142 -17.39 -10.73 -24.10
C ASN A 1142 -18.13 -10.53 -22.77
N THR A 1143 -18.82 -9.39 -22.66
CA THR A 1143 -19.84 -9.19 -21.63
C THR A 1143 -21.19 -9.12 -22.34
N ASP A 1144 -22.08 -10.06 -22.05
CA ASP A 1144 -23.40 -10.10 -22.68
C ASP A 1144 -24.37 -9.06 -22.08
N GLU A 1145 -25.60 -9.03 -22.60
CA GLU A 1145 -26.66 -8.09 -22.18
C GLU A 1145 -27.12 -8.32 -20.73
N GLN A 1146 -26.91 -9.52 -20.19
CA GLN A 1146 -27.20 -9.87 -18.79
C GLN A 1146 -26.03 -9.53 -17.87
N GLY A 1147 -24.91 -9.02 -18.41
CA GLY A 1147 -23.71 -8.67 -17.66
C GLY A 1147 -22.75 -9.84 -17.43
N ARG A 1148 -23.07 -11.05 -17.93
CA ARG A 1148 -22.25 -12.26 -17.75
C ARG A 1148 -20.93 -12.12 -18.50
N ASP A 1149 -19.83 -12.59 -17.90
CA ASP A 1149 -18.50 -12.60 -18.50
C ASP A 1149 -18.27 -13.92 -19.24
N ILE A 1150 -18.43 -13.91 -20.56
CA ILE A 1150 -18.50 -15.13 -21.37
C ILE A 1150 -17.24 -15.32 -22.25
N ILE A 1151 -16.97 -16.58 -22.57
CA ILE A 1151 -16.00 -17.00 -23.60
C ILE A 1151 -16.76 -17.75 -24.68
N LEU A 1152 -16.71 -17.25 -25.92
CA LEU A 1152 -17.29 -17.89 -27.10
C LEU A 1152 -16.23 -18.02 -28.19
N SER A 1153 -15.76 -19.25 -28.42
CA SER A 1153 -14.73 -19.55 -29.43
C SER A 1153 -15.27 -19.36 -30.86
N PRO A 1154 -14.47 -18.85 -31.81
CA PRO A 1154 -14.79 -18.83 -33.23
C PRO A 1154 -14.30 -20.09 -33.97
N VAL A 1155 -13.68 -21.04 -33.26
CA VAL A 1155 -13.11 -22.27 -33.84
C VAL A 1155 -14.11 -23.42 -33.70
N GLY A 1156 -14.43 -24.07 -34.82
CA GLY A 1156 -15.36 -25.20 -34.87
C GLY A 1156 -16.80 -24.80 -35.24
N LYS A 1157 -17.61 -25.80 -35.61
CA LYS A 1157 -19.01 -25.58 -35.97
C LYS A 1157 -19.86 -25.20 -34.76
N GLU A 1158 -21.08 -24.73 -35.02
CA GLU A 1158 -22.05 -24.47 -33.96
C GLU A 1158 -22.39 -25.80 -33.26
N GLY A 1159 -22.28 -25.85 -31.93
CA GLY A 1159 -22.40 -27.08 -31.13
C GLY A 1159 -21.08 -27.79 -30.80
N GLU A 1160 -20.04 -27.61 -31.63
CA GLU A 1160 -18.69 -28.18 -31.38
C GLU A 1160 -17.74 -27.20 -30.71
N ARG A 1161 -17.93 -25.89 -30.98
CA ARG A 1161 -17.10 -24.82 -30.42
C ARG A 1161 -17.36 -24.59 -28.93
N PHE A 1162 -16.37 -24.03 -28.23
CA PHE A 1162 -16.52 -23.69 -26.82
C PHE A 1162 -17.46 -22.50 -26.59
N ASP A 1163 -18.44 -22.67 -25.70
CA ASP A 1163 -19.28 -21.61 -25.16
C ASP A 1163 -19.42 -21.77 -23.64
N SER A 1164 -18.90 -20.81 -22.87
CA SER A 1164 -18.92 -20.87 -21.41
C SER A 1164 -20.34 -20.80 -20.83
N ARG A 1165 -21.32 -20.23 -21.54
CA ARG A 1165 -22.71 -20.11 -21.08
C ARG A 1165 -23.34 -21.47 -20.82
N GLN A 1166 -23.06 -22.43 -21.71
CA GLN A 1166 -23.54 -23.81 -21.55
C GLN A 1166 -23.10 -24.45 -20.24
N ARG A 1167 -21.96 -24.02 -19.67
CA ARG A 1167 -21.44 -24.49 -18.38
C ARG A 1167 -21.96 -23.65 -17.22
N TYR A 1168 -22.10 -22.34 -17.42
CA TYR A 1168 -22.70 -21.44 -16.44
C TYR A 1168 -24.14 -21.86 -16.10
N ASP A 1169 -24.93 -22.22 -17.11
CA ASP A 1169 -26.34 -22.60 -16.96
C ASP A 1169 -26.52 -23.96 -16.23
N GLN A 1170 -25.43 -24.70 -15.98
CA GLN A 1170 -25.43 -25.95 -15.20
C GLN A 1170 -25.09 -25.71 -13.71
N LEU A 1171 -24.82 -24.48 -13.31
CA LEU A 1171 -24.45 -24.16 -11.92
C LEU A 1171 -25.65 -24.31 -10.97
N PRO A 1172 -25.42 -24.77 -9.72
CA PRO A 1172 -26.49 -24.87 -8.74
C PRO A 1172 -26.97 -23.50 -8.28
N HIS A 1173 -28.21 -23.43 -7.79
CA HIS A 1173 -28.79 -22.23 -7.18
C HIS A 1173 -28.98 -22.43 -5.68
N ASN A 1174 -28.89 -21.35 -4.89
CA ASN A 1174 -29.26 -21.38 -3.48
C ASN A 1174 -30.79 -21.26 -3.29
N GLU A 1175 -31.26 -21.31 -2.04
CA GLU A 1175 -32.67 -21.21 -1.66
C GLU A 1175 -33.35 -19.90 -2.15
N GLN A 1176 -32.56 -18.86 -2.40
CA GLN A 1176 -33.04 -17.56 -2.90
C GLN A 1176 -32.94 -17.44 -4.44
N GLY A 1177 -32.61 -18.53 -5.14
CA GLY A 1177 -32.48 -18.55 -6.61
C GLY A 1177 -31.17 -17.95 -7.15
N VAL A 1178 -30.23 -17.56 -6.29
CA VAL A 1178 -28.93 -16.99 -6.69
C VAL A 1178 -27.97 -18.12 -7.11
N VAL A 1179 -27.29 -17.92 -8.25
CA VAL A 1179 -26.30 -18.87 -8.77
C VAL A 1179 -25.14 -19.04 -7.79
N ILE A 1180 -24.82 -20.28 -7.46
CA ILE A 1180 -23.64 -20.66 -6.68
C ILE A 1180 -22.52 -20.96 -7.66
N GLU A 1181 -21.64 -19.98 -7.84
CA GLU A 1181 -20.46 -20.12 -8.71
C GLU A 1181 -19.33 -20.92 -8.02
N GLU A 1182 -19.61 -22.18 -7.66
CA GLU A 1182 -18.63 -23.20 -7.27
C GLU A 1182 -19.05 -24.55 -7.89
N SER A 1183 -18.16 -25.20 -8.65
CA SER A 1183 -18.48 -26.45 -9.34
C SER A 1183 -17.26 -27.32 -9.63
N CYS A 1184 -17.52 -28.58 -9.99
CA CYS A 1184 -16.52 -29.54 -10.51
C CYS A 1184 -16.70 -29.79 -12.01
N LEU A 1185 -17.27 -28.83 -12.74
CA LEU A 1185 -17.46 -28.95 -14.18
C LEU A 1185 -16.09 -29.01 -14.90
N PRO A 1186 -15.97 -29.77 -16.01
CA PRO A 1186 -14.69 -30.04 -16.65
C PRO A 1186 -14.09 -28.85 -17.42
N TYR A 1187 -14.86 -27.77 -17.60
CA TYR A 1187 -14.43 -26.57 -18.34
C TYR A 1187 -14.88 -25.29 -17.64
N PRO A 1188 -14.25 -24.14 -17.95
CA PRO A 1188 -14.56 -22.86 -17.33
C PRO A 1188 -16.01 -22.40 -17.54
N THR A 1189 -16.61 -21.82 -16.49
CA THR A 1189 -17.98 -21.25 -16.56
C THR A 1189 -18.04 -19.79 -16.99
N SER A 1190 -16.91 -19.08 -16.93
CA SER A 1190 -16.81 -17.64 -17.24
C SER A 1190 -15.43 -17.27 -17.78
N GLY A 1191 -15.28 -16.01 -18.23
CA GLY A 1191 -13.99 -15.47 -18.65
C GLY A 1191 -12.96 -15.38 -17.52
N ASP A 1192 -13.38 -15.04 -16.31
CA ASP A 1192 -12.51 -15.06 -15.12
C ASP A 1192 -12.16 -16.50 -14.69
N ALA A 1193 -13.09 -17.45 -14.79
CA ALA A 1193 -12.79 -18.87 -14.57
C ALA A 1193 -11.76 -19.40 -15.59
N ASN A 1194 -11.86 -18.96 -16.84
CA ASN A 1194 -10.93 -19.32 -17.91
C ASN A 1194 -9.54 -18.72 -17.65
N GLY A 1195 -9.47 -17.48 -17.20
CA GLY A 1195 -8.22 -16.87 -16.75
C GLY A 1195 -7.56 -17.66 -15.61
N ALA A 1196 -8.32 -18.00 -14.57
CA ALA A 1196 -7.83 -18.80 -13.44
C ALA A 1196 -7.38 -20.20 -13.87
N TYR A 1197 -8.13 -20.84 -14.78
CA TYR A 1197 -7.77 -22.14 -15.34
C TYR A 1197 -6.44 -22.09 -16.09
N ASN A 1198 -6.24 -21.07 -16.93
CA ASN A 1198 -5.00 -20.92 -17.70
C ASN A 1198 -3.79 -20.52 -16.85
N ILE A 1199 -4.00 -19.77 -15.76
CA ILE A 1199 -2.98 -19.54 -14.74
C ILE A 1199 -2.56 -20.88 -14.11
N ALA A 1200 -3.52 -21.73 -13.77
CA ALA A 1200 -3.25 -23.05 -13.21
C ALA A 1200 -2.49 -23.96 -14.20
N ARG A 1201 -2.91 -23.99 -15.48
CA ARG A 1201 -2.22 -24.74 -16.55
C ARG A 1201 -0.78 -24.30 -16.76
N LYS A 1202 -0.49 -22.98 -16.73
CA LYS A 1202 0.90 -22.50 -16.73
C LYS A 1202 1.69 -22.93 -15.48
N GLY A 1203 1.02 -23.07 -14.34
CA GLY A 1203 1.61 -23.66 -13.15
C GLY A 1203 1.99 -25.13 -13.32
N VAL A 1204 1.20 -25.90 -14.06
CA VAL A 1204 1.56 -27.28 -14.44
C VAL A 1204 2.88 -27.31 -15.23
N MET A 1205 3.04 -26.43 -16.22
CA MET A 1205 4.31 -26.29 -16.94
C MET A 1205 5.48 -25.95 -16.01
N MET A 1206 5.26 -25.07 -15.03
CA MET A 1206 6.28 -24.71 -14.03
C MET A 1206 6.69 -25.93 -13.18
N LEU A 1207 5.73 -26.78 -12.77
CA LEU A 1207 6.01 -28.01 -12.04
C LEU A 1207 6.75 -29.06 -12.90
N GLN A 1208 6.40 -29.18 -14.20
CA GLN A 1208 7.12 -30.04 -15.14
C GLN A 1208 8.59 -29.63 -15.24
N ARG A 1209 8.89 -28.33 -15.33
CA ARG A 1209 10.27 -27.82 -15.35
C ARG A 1209 11.02 -28.04 -14.04
N ILE A 1210 10.33 -28.01 -12.89
CA ILE A 1210 10.93 -28.39 -11.60
C ILE A 1210 11.34 -29.86 -11.60
N LYS A 1211 10.51 -30.73 -12.18
CA LYS A 1211 10.83 -32.16 -12.31
C LYS A 1211 12.05 -32.40 -13.22
N GLU A 1212 12.19 -31.61 -14.29
CA GLU A 1212 13.31 -31.67 -15.22
C GLU A 1212 14.61 -31.07 -14.65
N SER A 1213 14.52 -29.94 -13.94
CA SER A 1213 15.67 -29.23 -13.34
C SER A 1213 15.37 -28.80 -11.89
N PRO A 1214 15.58 -29.69 -10.90
CA PRO A 1214 15.16 -29.46 -9.51
C PRO A 1214 15.87 -28.29 -8.82
N GLU A 1215 17.17 -28.10 -9.08
CA GLU A 1215 18.00 -27.15 -8.34
C GLU A 1215 17.83 -25.70 -8.83
N LYS A 1216 17.63 -25.52 -10.14
CA LYS A 1216 17.54 -24.23 -10.82
C LYS A 1216 16.57 -24.29 -12.02
N PRO A 1217 15.26 -24.46 -11.77
CA PRO A 1217 14.27 -24.52 -12.84
C PRO A 1217 14.08 -23.14 -13.50
N ASP A 1218 13.98 -23.09 -14.85
CA ASP A 1218 13.52 -21.89 -15.54
C ASP A 1218 11.99 -21.78 -15.43
N LEU A 1219 11.50 -21.03 -14.44
CA LEU A 1219 10.07 -20.85 -14.20
C LEU A 1219 9.42 -19.79 -15.11
N LEU A 1220 10.14 -19.22 -16.08
CA LEU A 1220 9.57 -18.25 -17.01
C LEU A 1220 8.87 -18.95 -18.17
N ILE A 1221 7.54 -18.95 -18.17
CA ILE A 1221 6.75 -19.41 -19.32
C ILE A 1221 6.72 -18.33 -20.40
N ARG A 1222 7.33 -18.59 -21.56
CA ARG A 1222 7.31 -17.70 -22.74
C ARG A 1222 6.06 -17.95 -23.56
N ASP A 1223 5.67 -16.95 -24.35
CA ASP A 1223 4.41 -16.98 -25.10
C ASP A 1223 4.39 -18.10 -26.17
N ALA A 1224 5.48 -18.28 -26.91
CA ALA A 1224 5.60 -19.35 -27.90
C ALA A 1224 5.58 -20.76 -27.27
N GLU A 1225 6.19 -20.91 -26.09
CA GLU A 1225 6.19 -22.18 -25.34
C GLU A 1225 4.78 -22.51 -24.82
N TRP A 1226 4.06 -21.49 -24.36
CA TRP A 1226 2.65 -21.62 -23.96
C TRP A 1226 1.78 -22.05 -25.13
N ASP A 1227 1.91 -21.41 -26.29
CA ASP A 1227 1.13 -21.76 -27.48
C ASP A 1227 1.41 -23.20 -27.94
N SER A 1228 2.68 -23.62 -27.90
CA SER A 1228 3.08 -24.98 -28.27
C SER A 1228 2.60 -26.05 -27.30
N TRP A 1229 2.48 -25.73 -26.00
CA TRP A 1229 2.05 -26.68 -24.97
C TRP A 1229 0.53 -26.80 -24.88
N ILE A 1230 -0.20 -25.73 -25.23
CA ILE A 1230 -1.66 -25.65 -25.04
C ILE A 1230 -2.47 -26.25 -26.19
N ILE A 1231 -1.86 -26.31 -27.38
CA ILE A 1231 -2.35 -27.01 -28.58
C ILE A 1231 -1.99 -28.48 -28.42
#